data_AF-A0A7D7WEB3-F1
#
_entry.id   AF-A0A7D7WEB3-F1
#
_cell.length_a   1.000
_cell.length_b   1.000
_cell.length_c   1.000
_cell.angle_alpha   90.00
_cell.angle_beta   90.00
_cell.angle_gamma   90.00
#
_symmetry.space_group_name_H-M   'P 1'
#
loop_
_entity.id
_entity.type
_entity.pdbx_description
1 polymer ?
#
loop_
_entity_poly.entity_id
_entity_poly.type
_entity_poly.pdbx_seq_one_letter_code
_entity_poly.pdbx_strand_id
1 'polypeptide(L)'
;MARGRRPAQRAPRHHGRARVSAEPTPGRPNAWSVYRRDLGRLARVSKAWIIIIGVIVTPSLYAWFNIVAFWDPYSNTQQVSVAIVDQDEGASSELTGRIDIGGELVGQLKQNDKLGWTFVDEDEAMDAVRSGSSYAAIIIPPDFSRDFLSITTGDFTRPELTYYVNEKANAIAPKITDVGASTLDNQINSTFVSTVAEAVSEQLRKAGLDAEDRLGDARDSTVSALDDATAKISSARVRLTELRTGLDDAGNGIDRASGTLDTVDRTLGEVQGAVAEAQRIAAEAQQELLTLTDSVTSAYVSGSTLIADAAARMNGSIATLAAGLQQANVAVGTTVDDLTAVIETNADALDELQAVLDDTQPGSEAAQRLGVAIDALKERNTADQRVLTQLTQLNDDVSSTITAVTGAADSVSSAVSQAAESATAIRDALTTSVPQLNRAMSQLSASADAFSSALGAQRTQVAQAQGLLAGLKTQLAGTSDALAALDGNLAAAENGLGTVRTDVLALGSADIWNRLSTVSGLEPDEIARFMASPVEVSTNAMFPTAAYGSAMAALFTNLSLWIGAFVLMVIMRVEVDTEGVEGITVRQAYIGRWLLFATIAVFQAVLVCVGNLVIGVQTANAFAYVGTGVLIGLAYLSIIYALSVCFGIVGKGLCILLVIFQIPGASGLYPIEMMPAFFRGLYPFLPFTYGIDAMRETISGFYGLHWWRFMGTLALFVTLAWLLGLFLRGRLGSFALLFNRRLAETGLMISEDVQITGRRRTPEIIRALTDGDGFRADVAQRAQRFGEHYRTRLRLTLLVGAAGIVVLALCGWLIPDAKAVVLGLAALWCLLLIGFVVTLEYIRQSIEQAAEVGEMPDAELRRALSVENSGKGELLAGAAASVGAATSASAAAGGVSAADPSGPVTARTAALDHPDAVDGMPADPAQVAGTTADPDDDTVVFDELFAEDAAQVPDMDASAAHPAEDDAAEATTETAAESIDAESGHPEPGPAPDPATGTDTDKTHEKEDEK
;
A
#
# COMPACT_ATOMS: atom_id res chain seq x y z
N MET A 1 11.38 -60.30 -46.54
CA MET A 1 12.09 -61.03 -45.47
C MET A 1 13.52 -60.52 -45.37
N ALA A 2 14.02 -60.44 -44.14
CA ALA A 2 15.43 -60.44 -43.75
C ALA A 2 16.30 -59.18 -43.96
N ARG A 3 16.94 -58.84 -42.83
CA ARG A 3 18.10 -57.97 -42.62
C ARG A 3 19.27 -58.27 -43.58
N GLY A 4 20.11 -57.26 -43.81
CA GLY A 4 21.51 -57.40 -43.42
C GLY A 4 22.60 -56.93 -44.40
N ARG A 5 23.57 -56.22 -43.79
CA ARG A 5 24.99 -56.07 -44.15
C ARG A 5 25.42 -54.93 -45.08
N ARG A 6 26.22 -54.04 -44.49
CA ARG A 6 27.18 -53.10 -45.12
C ARG A 6 28.08 -53.82 -46.14
N PRO A 7 28.74 -53.07 -47.05
CA PRO A 7 30.20 -53.02 -46.92
C PRO A 7 30.83 -51.65 -47.21
N ALA A 8 32.14 -51.62 -46.98
CA ALA A 8 33.00 -50.47 -46.78
C ALA A 8 33.85 -50.08 -48.01
N GLN A 9 34.48 -48.90 -47.88
CA GLN A 9 35.80 -48.50 -48.40
C GLN A 9 36.03 -48.41 -49.93
N ARG A 10 36.34 -47.18 -50.39
CA ARG A 10 37.64 -46.83 -51.02
C ARG A 10 37.78 -45.32 -51.26
N ALA A 11 38.90 -44.76 -50.80
CA ALA A 11 39.51 -43.50 -51.26
C ALA A 11 40.70 -43.85 -52.19
N PRO A 12 41.49 -42.91 -52.76
CA PRO A 12 41.20 -41.60 -53.42
C PRO A 12 41.92 -41.48 -54.80
N ARG A 13 41.83 -40.34 -55.52
CA ARG A 13 42.99 -39.73 -56.24
C ARG A 13 42.73 -38.30 -56.76
N HIS A 14 43.71 -37.45 -56.46
CA HIS A 14 43.90 -36.02 -56.79
C HIS A 14 43.97 -35.69 -58.29
N HIS A 15 43.66 -34.44 -58.66
CA HIS A 15 44.60 -33.50 -59.33
C HIS A 15 44.09 -32.05 -59.34
N GLY A 16 44.99 -31.09 -59.08
CA GLY A 16 44.77 -29.66 -59.32
C GLY A 16 45.37 -28.73 -58.26
N ARG A 17 46.69 -28.47 -58.32
CA ARG A 17 47.35 -27.34 -57.63
C ARG A 17 47.00 -26.04 -58.37
N ALA A 18 46.54 -25.00 -57.66
CA ALA A 18 46.91 -23.61 -57.97
C ALA A 18 46.54 -22.62 -56.85
N ARG A 19 47.59 -21.90 -56.42
CA ARG A 19 47.61 -20.54 -55.85
C ARG A 19 47.08 -20.33 -54.43
N VAL A 20 48.06 -20.33 -53.51
CA VAL A 20 48.09 -19.49 -52.31
C VAL A 20 47.90 -18.04 -52.76
N SER A 21 46.71 -17.50 -52.54
CA SER A 21 46.47 -16.06 -52.47
C SER A 21 46.21 -15.73 -50.99
N ALA A 22 47.02 -14.82 -50.46
CA ALA A 22 47.04 -14.39 -49.06
C ALA A 22 45.61 -14.21 -48.50
N GLU A 23 45.23 -15.07 -47.57
CA GLU A 23 44.06 -14.82 -46.74
C GLU A 23 44.37 -13.62 -45.83
N PRO A 24 43.50 -12.60 -45.79
CA PRO A 24 43.62 -11.57 -44.78
C PRO A 24 43.46 -12.25 -43.43
N THR A 25 44.41 -12.02 -42.52
CA THR A 25 44.28 -12.44 -41.11
C THR A 25 42.89 -12.04 -40.61
N PRO A 26 42.02 -13.00 -40.24
CA PRO A 26 40.67 -12.66 -39.82
C PRO A 26 40.78 -11.80 -38.57
N GLY A 27 40.29 -10.57 -38.66
CA GLY A 27 40.14 -9.70 -37.51
C GLY A 27 39.34 -10.43 -36.43
N ARG A 28 39.70 -10.21 -35.16
CA ARG A 28 39.03 -10.86 -34.03
C ARG A 28 37.51 -10.70 -34.15
N PRO A 29 36.73 -11.79 -34.07
CA PRO A 29 35.29 -11.71 -34.24
C PRO A 29 34.67 -10.82 -33.17
N ASN A 30 33.71 -10.00 -33.58
CA ASN A 30 33.00 -9.01 -32.76
C ASN A 30 31.49 -9.07 -33.01
N ALA A 31 30.70 -8.27 -32.29
CA ALA A 31 29.25 -8.25 -32.46
C ALA A 31 28.80 -7.96 -33.90
N TRP A 32 29.53 -7.11 -34.62
CA TRP A 32 29.28 -6.79 -36.02
C TRP A 32 29.49 -7.99 -36.95
N SER A 33 30.48 -8.83 -36.66
CA SER A 33 30.73 -10.05 -37.44
C SER A 33 29.58 -11.06 -37.35
N VAL A 34 28.93 -11.17 -36.17
CA VAL A 34 27.72 -11.98 -35.97
C VAL A 34 26.57 -11.44 -36.80
N TYR A 35 26.30 -10.13 -36.68
CA TYR A 35 25.22 -9.47 -37.42
C TYR A 35 25.39 -9.63 -38.94
N ARG A 36 26.58 -9.32 -39.47
CA ARG A 36 26.87 -9.42 -40.91
C ARG A 36 26.78 -10.85 -41.42
N ARG A 37 27.24 -11.83 -40.63
CA ARG A 37 27.12 -13.26 -40.96
C ARG A 37 25.66 -13.67 -41.05
N ASP A 38 24.87 -13.35 -40.03
CA ASP A 38 23.47 -13.76 -39.96
C ASP A 38 22.65 -13.13 -41.08
N LEU A 39 22.85 -11.83 -41.35
CA LEU A 39 22.24 -11.16 -42.48
C LEU A 39 22.65 -11.80 -43.82
N GLY A 40 23.94 -12.14 -43.97
CA GLY A 40 24.46 -12.82 -45.15
C GLY A 40 23.94 -14.25 -45.33
N ARG A 41 23.57 -14.95 -44.24
CA ARG A 41 22.92 -16.27 -44.28
C ARG A 41 21.47 -16.15 -44.70
N LEU A 42 20.73 -15.20 -44.11
CA LEU A 42 19.34 -14.92 -44.49
C LEU A 42 19.24 -14.51 -45.96
N ALA A 43 20.15 -13.65 -46.43
CA ALA A 43 20.20 -13.22 -47.83
C ALA A 43 20.41 -14.38 -48.82
N ARG A 44 21.16 -15.43 -48.44
CA ARG A 44 21.45 -16.59 -49.29
C ARG A 44 20.32 -17.62 -49.33
N VAL A 45 19.46 -17.68 -48.31
CA VAL A 45 18.39 -18.69 -48.24
C VAL A 45 17.08 -18.05 -48.69
N SER A 46 16.73 -18.22 -49.97
CA SER A 46 15.52 -17.63 -50.57
C SER A 46 14.22 -18.01 -49.84
N LYS A 47 14.14 -19.23 -49.28
CA LYS A 47 12.97 -19.69 -48.51
C LYS A 47 12.81 -18.97 -47.16
N ALA A 48 13.90 -18.50 -46.56
CA ALA A 48 13.86 -17.79 -45.29
C ALA A 48 13.20 -16.41 -45.43
N TRP A 49 13.28 -15.79 -46.61
CA TRP A 49 12.62 -14.52 -46.90
C TRP A 49 11.11 -14.58 -46.83
N ILE A 50 10.49 -15.72 -47.15
CA ILE A 50 9.04 -15.90 -47.00
C ILE A 50 8.65 -15.76 -45.53
N ILE A 51 9.42 -16.39 -44.63
CA ILE A 51 9.20 -16.31 -43.18
C ILE A 51 9.49 -14.89 -42.68
N ILE A 52 10.60 -14.27 -43.10
CA ILE A 52 10.96 -12.90 -42.69
C ILE A 52 9.88 -11.90 -43.11
N ILE A 53 9.42 -11.95 -44.36
CA ILE A 53 8.37 -11.07 -44.87
C ILE A 53 7.06 -11.33 -44.10
N GLY A 54 6.70 -12.59 -43.87
CA GLY A 54 5.55 -12.94 -43.05
C GLY A 54 5.62 -12.33 -41.65
N VAL A 55 6.77 -12.42 -40.98
CA VAL A 55 6.99 -11.82 -39.65
C VAL A 55 6.96 -10.29 -39.70
N ILE A 56 7.50 -9.67 -40.75
CA ILE A 56 7.47 -8.21 -40.92
C ILE A 56 6.02 -7.71 -41.10
N VAL A 57 5.21 -8.44 -41.86
CA VAL A 57 3.83 -8.06 -42.19
C VAL A 57 2.83 -8.37 -41.06
N THR A 58 3.09 -9.42 -40.25
CA THR A 58 2.20 -9.84 -39.15
C THR A 58 1.69 -8.70 -38.26
N PRO A 59 2.54 -7.81 -37.70
CA PRO A 59 2.05 -6.70 -36.87
C PRO A 59 1.18 -5.72 -37.67
N SER A 60 1.50 -5.48 -38.94
CA SER A 60 0.73 -4.59 -39.81
C SER A 60 -0.69 -5.08 -39.99
N LEU A 61 -0.89 -6.39 -40.22
CA LEU A 61 -2.23 -6.97 -40.31
C LEU A 61 -3.05 -6.71 -39.05
N TYR A 62 -2.45 -6.90 -37.87
CA TYR A 62 -3.15 -6.63 -36.62
C TYR A 62 -3.58 -5.16 -36.49
N ALA A 63 -2.66 -4.22 -36.73
CA ALA A 63 -2.99 -2.79 -36.63
C ALA A 63 -4.06 -2.38 -37.66
N TRP A 64 -3.88 -2.74 -38.93
CA TRP A 64 -4.72 -2.27 -40.03
C TRP A 64 -6.15 -2.79 -39.93
N PHE A 65 -6.34 -4.09 -39.68
CA PHE A 65 -7.69 -4.64 -39.54
C PHE A 65 -8.43 -4.05 -38.35
N ASN A 66 -7.75 -3.82 -37.22
CA ASN A 66 -8.39 -3.20 -36.05
C ASN A 66 -8.68 -1.71 -36.28
N ILE A 67 -7.75 -0.95 -36.85
CA ILE A 67 -7.98 0.49 -37.14
C ILE A 67 -9.15 0.68 -38.11
N VAL A 68 -9.25 -0.16 -39.15
CA VAL A 68 -10.36 -0.11 -40.12
C VAL A 68 -11.67 -0.54 -39.48
N ALA A 69 -11.67 -1.59 -38.65
CA ALA A 69 -12.88 -2.04 -37.95
C ALA A 69 -13.43 -0.97 -36.99
N PHE A 70 -12.55 -0.18 -36.39
CA PHE A 70 -12.91 0.93 -35.50
C PHE A 70 -12.90 2.30 -36.20
N TRP A 71 -12.92 2.34 -37.54
CA TRP A 71 -12.74 3.61 -38.27
C TRP A 71 -13.80 4.65 -37.90
N ASP A 72 -15.07 4.26 -37.99
CA ASP A 72 -16.22 5.08 -37.64
C ASP A 72 -17.45 4.22 -37.27
N PRO A 73 -17.45 3.60 -36.08
CA PRO A 73 -18.60 2.81 -35.62
C PRO A 73 -19.84 3.67 -35.34
N TYR A 74 -19.69 4.99 -35.18
CA TYR A 74 -20.77 5.90 -34.81
C TYR A 74 -21.54 6.46 -36.01
N SER A 75 -20.95 6.46 -37.21
CA SER A 75 -21.68 6.82 -38.44
C SER A 75 -22.73 5.80 -38.88
N ASN A 76 -22.69 4.56 -38.37
CA ASN A 76 -23.56 3.46 -38.79
C ASN A 76 -24.62 3.10 -37.72
N THR A 77 -25.06 4.07 -36.94
CA THR A 77 -26.02 3.89 -35.84
C THR A 77 -27.45 3.56 -36.28
N GLN A 78 -27.77 3.66 -37.57
CA GLN A 78 -29.04 3.24 -38.18
C GLN A 78 -29.40 1.77 -37.91
N GLN A 79 -28.40 0.92 -37.66
CA GLN A 79 -28.61 -0.49 -37.36
C GLN A 79 -28.92 -0.75 -35.87
N VAL A 80 -28.86 0.28 -35.03
CA VAL A 80 -29.26 0.21 -33.62
C VAL A 80 -30.76 0.46 -33.57
N SER A 81 -31.54 -0.61 -33.42
CA SER A 81 -33.00 -0.53 -33.34
C SER A 81 -33.45 0.08 -32.01
N VAL A 82 -34.34 1.07 -32.08
CA VAL A 82 -35.01 1.69 -30.93
C VAL A 82 -36.52 1.73 -31.20
N ALA A 83 -37.28 1.06 -30.35
CA ALA A 83 -38.74 1.00 -30.46
C ALA A 83 -39.37 2.28 -29.91
N ILE A 84 -40.36 2.81 -30.59
CA ILE A 84 -41.14 3.98 -30.20
C ILE A 84 -42.60 3.55 -30.09
N VAL A 85 -43.17 3.79 -28.92
CA VAL A 85 -44.59 3.55 -28.63
C VAL A 85 -45.23 4.89 -28.36
N ASP A 86 -46.30 5.18 -29.10
CA ASP A 86 -47.07 6.41 -28.95
C ASP A 86 -48.46 6.09 -28.43
N GLN A 87 -48.75 6.52 -27.20
CA GLN A 87 -50.06 6.38 -26.56
C GLN A 87 -50.76 7.73 -26.39
N ASP A 88 -50.14 8.83 -26.81
CA ASP A 88 -50.66 10.19 -26.62
C ASP A 88 -52.02 10.36 -27.30
N GLU A 89 -53.01 10.86 -26.56
CA GLU A 89 -54.36 11.10 -27.11
C GLU A 89 -54.50 12.50 -27.74
N GLY A 90 -53.47 13.34 -27.56
CA GLY A 90 -53.50 14.77 -27.88
C GLY A 90 -54.30 15.58 -26.85
N ALA A 91 -54.13 16.90 -26.86
CA ALA A 91 -54.81 17.79 -25.92
C ALA A 91 -55.22 19.12 -26.58
N SER A 92 -56.10 19.89 -25.93
CA SER A 92 -56.55 21.18 -26.48
C SER A 92 -56.58 22.28 -25.43
N SER A 93 -56.13 23.48 -25.80
CA SER A 93 -56.18 24.69 -24.95
C SER A 93 -56.86 25.86 -25.68
N GLU A 94 -57.44 26.81 -24.93
CA GLU A 94 -58.05 28.03 -25.48
C GLU A 94 -57.03 28.89 -26.25
N LEU A 95 -55.74 28.79 -25.91
CA LEU A 95 -54.66 29.55 -26.51
C LEU A 95 -54.16 28.95 -27.82
N THR A 96 -54.18 27.62 -27.96
CA THR A 96 -53.44 26.90 -29.00
C THR A 96 -54.29 25.97 -29.87
N GLY A 97 -55.57 25.74 -29.53
CA GLY A 97 -56.41 24.75 -30.23
C GLY A 97 -56.05 23.31 -29.85
N ARG A 98 -56.49 22.32 -30.65
CA ARG A 98 -56.10 20.91 -30.45
C ARG A 98 -54.69 20.68 -31.01
N ILE A 99 -53.82 20.13 -30.19
CA ILE A 99 -52.42 19.79 -30.51
C ILE A 99 -52.18 18.32 -30.16
N ASP A 100 -51.41 17.63 -31.01
CA ASP A 100 -50.98 16.25 -30.85
C ASP A 100 -49.45 16.21 -30.99
N ILE A 101 -48.78 16.23 -29.83
CA ILE A 101 -47.33 16.37 -29.72
C ILE A 101 -46.64 15.01 -29.86
N GLY A 102 -47.23 13.95 -29.30
CA GLY A 102 -46.78 12.57 -29.50
C GLY A 102 -46.76 12.20 -30.99
N GLY A 103 -47.85 12.47 -31.71
CA GLY A 103 -47.94 12.21 -33.14
C GLY A 103 -46.95 13.02 -33.98
N GLU A 104 -46.70 14.29 -33.61
CA GLU A 104 -45.70 15.14 -34.27
C GLU A 104 -44.27 14.64 -34.00
N LEU A 105 -43.97 14.21 -32.78
CA LEU A 105 -42.70 13.61 -32.39
C LEU A 105 -42.42 12.33 -33.18
N VAL A 106 -43.41 11.44 -33.29
CA VAL A 106 -43.34 10.23 -34.13
C VAL A 106 -43.11 10.59 -35.60
N GLY A 107 -43.76 11.64 -36.10
CA GLY A 107 -43.58 12.14 -37.46
C GLY A 107 -42.16 12.63 -37.75
N GLN A 108 -41.54 13.32 -36.80
CA GLN A 108 -40.15 13.79 -36.90
C GLN A 108 -39.15 12.63 -36.77
N LEU A 109 -39.40 11.68 -35.87
CA LEU A 109 -38.57 10.48 -35.69
C LEU A 109 -38.54 9.60 -36.95
N LYS A 110 -39.66 9.48 -37.68
CA LYS A 110 -39.70 8.79 -38.98
C LYS A 110 -38.82 9.41 -40.06
N GLN A 111 -38.47 10.69 -39.92
CA GLN A 111 -37.61 11.41 -40.85
C GLN A 111 -36.13 11.42 -40.38
N ASN A 112 -35.86 10.91 -39.18
CA ASN A 112 -34.54 10.92 -38.57
C ASN A 112 -33.81 9.59 -38.79
N ASP A 113 -32.92 9.54 -39.77
CA ASP A 113 -32.15 8.33 -40.06
C ASP A 113 -30.87 8.22 -39.21
N LYS A 114 -30.80 8.78 -37.99
CA LYS A 114 -29.62 8.61 -37.13
C LYS A 114 -29.64 7.29 -36.36
N LEU A 115 -30.83 6.80 -36.00
CA LEU A 115 -31.05 5.53 -35.31
C LEU A 115 -32.09 4.69 -36.06
N GLY A 116 -32.12 3.38 -35.79
CA GLY A 116 -33.09 2.47 -36.40
C GLY A 116 -34.45 2.54 -35.69
N TRP A 117 -35.21 3.63 -35.89
CA TRP A 117 -36.51 3.79 -35.24
C TRP A 117 -37.52 2.76 -35.73
N THR A 118 -38.12 2.01 -34.81
CA THR A 118 -39.21 1.08 -35.09
C THR A 118 -40.46 1.53 -34.34
N PHE A 119 -41.61 1.55 -35.00
CA PHE A 119 -42.86 2.04 -34.42
C PHE A 119 -43.80 0.86 -34.23
N VAL A 120 -44.07 0.51 -32.99
CA VAL A 120 -44.77 -0.71 -32.59
C VAL A 120 -45.67 -0.42 -31.38
N ASP A 121 -46.53 -1.37 -31.01
CA ASP A 121 -47.29 -1.27 -29.77
C ASP A 121 -46.43 -1.55 -28.53
N GLU A 122 -46.97 -1.29 -27.34
CA GLU A 122 -46.22 -1.44 -26.08
C GLU A 122 -45.77 -2.88 -25.85
N ASP A 123 -46.64 -3.86 -26.08
CA ASP A 123 -46.34 -5.27 -25.87
C ASP A 123 -45.22 -5.75 -26.82
N GLU A 124 -45.30 -5.39 -28.10
CA GLU A 124 -44.28 -5.69 -29.10
C GLU A 124 -42.97 -4.95 -28.82
N ALA A 125 -43.01 -3.69 -28.35
CA ALA A 125 -41.83 -2.95 -27.93
C ALA A 125 -41.12 -3.62 -26.74
N MET A 126 -41.87 -4.03 -25.73
CA MET A 126 -41.33 -4.69 -24.55
C MET A 126 -40.74 -6.06 -24.89
N ASP A 127 -41.41 -6.84 -25.73
CA ASP A 127 -40.89 -8.11 -26.22
C ASP A 127 -39.65 -7.91 -27.10
N ALA A 128 -39.61 -6.85 -27.92
CA ALA A 128 -38.44 -6.52 -28.73
C ALA A 128 -37.23 -6.13 -27.88
N VAL A 129 -37.43 -5.32 -26.84
CA VAL A 129 -36.38 -4.96 -25.89
C VAL A 129 -35.92 -6.17 -25.09
N ARG A 130 -36.83 -6.99 -24.56
CA ARG A 130 -36.49 -8.21 -23.79
C ARG A 130 -35.76 -9.26 -24.62
N SER A 131 -36.18 -9.48 -25.86
CA SER A 131 -35.56 -10.43 -26.79
C SER A 131 -34.23 -9.93 -27.37
N GLY A 132 -33.97 -8.62 -27.29
CA GLY A 132 -32.78 -7.98 -27.85
C GLY A 132 -32.88 -7.72 -29.36
N SER A 133 -34.07 -7.85 -29.96
CA SER A 133 -34.31 -7.40 -31.33
C SER A 133 -34.35 -5.87 -31.43
N SER A 134 -34.71 -5.19 -30.34
CA SER A 134 -34.51 -3.75 -30.12
C SER A 134 -33.60 -3.53 -28.92
N TYR A 135 -32.74 -2.51 -28.98
CA TYR A 135 -31.82 -2.18 -27.88
C TYR A 135 -32.49 -1.32 -26.80
N ALA A 136 -33.50 -0.54 -27.20
CA ALA A 136 -34.27 0.31 -26.30
C ALA A 136 -35.71 0.47 -26.80
N ALA A 137 -36.59 0.93 -25.91
CA ALA A 137 -37.94 1.40 -26.21
C ALA A 137 -38.19 2.74 -25.51
N ILE A 138 -38.88 3.65 -26.19
CA ILE A 138 -39.36 4.92 -25.63
C ILE A 138 -40.88 4.90 -25.73
N ILE A 139 -41.56 5.09 -24.59
CA ILE A 139 -43.01 5.14 -24.50
C ILE A 139 -43.43 6.59 -24.23
N ILE A 140 -44.27 7.11 -25.12
CA ILE A 140 -44.95 8.40 -24.97
C ILE A 140 -46.28 8.14 -24.26
N PRO A 141 -46.48 8.64 -23.03
CA PRO A 141 -47.69 8.35 -22.25
C PRO A 141 -48.94 9.03 -22.82
N PRO A 142 -50.15 8.57 -22.47
CA PRO A 142 -51.42 9.12 -22.98
C PRO A 142 -51.65 10.59 -22.60
N ASP A 143 -51.01 11.04 -21.54
CA ASP A 143 -51.15 12.37 -20.97
C ASP A 143 -50.18 13.39 -21.59
N PHE A 144 -49.27 12.94 -22.47
CA PHE A 144 -48.08 13.70 -22.86
C PHE A 144 -48.41 15.08 -23.43
N SER A 145 -49.34 15.18 -24.39
CA SER A 145 -49.80 16.48 -24.91
C SER A 145 -50.54 17.33 -23.87
N ARG A 146 -51.24 16.71 -22.91
CA ARG A 146 -52.00 17.42 -21.86
C ARG A 146 -51.05 18.08 -20.87
N ASP A 147 -50.03 17.34 -20.43
CA ASP A 147 -49.01 17.85 -19.51
C ASP A 147 -48.18 18.95 -20.18
N PHE A 148 -47.93 18.83 -21.48
CA PHE A 148 -47.26 19.87 -22.25
C PHE A 148 -48.05 21.20 -22.32
N LEU A 149 -49.39 21.13 -22.38
CA LEU A 149 -50.25 22.32 -22.42
C LEU A 149 -50.52 22.94 -21.04
N SER A 150 -50.12 22.28 -19.95
CA SER A 150 -50.33 22.72 -18.56
C SER A 150 -49.76 24.13 -18.27
N ILE A 151 -48.70 24.52 -18.98
CA ILE A 151 -48.11 25.86 -18.91
C ILE A 151 -49.07 26.97 -19.37
N THR A 152 -50.02 26.64 -20.26
CA THR A 152 -51.02 27.59 -20.75
C THR A 152 -52.18 27.79 -19.79
N THR A 153 -52.33 26.88 -18.81
CA THR A 153 -53.43 26.86 -17.83
C THR A 153 -53.00 27.35 -16.43
N GLY A 154 -51.71 27.60 -16.21
CA GLY A 154 -51.17 28.16 -14.96
C GLY A 154 -50.87 27.15 -13.84
N ASP A 155 -51.13 25.86 -14.08
CA ASP A 155 -50.81 24.74 -13.18
C ASP A 155 -49.82 23.82 -13.91
N PHE A 156 -48.52 23.99 -13.66
CA PHE A 156 -47.46 23.41 -14.48
C PHE A 156 -47.18 21.95 -14.11
N THR A 157 -47.41 21.04 -15.06
CA THR A 157 -46.96 19.64 -15.01
C THR A 157 -45.90 19.39 -16.07
N ARG A 158 -44.83 18.67 -15.69
CA ARG A 158 -43.72 18.36 -16.60
C ARG A 158 -44.07 17.09 -17.40
N PRO A 159 -44.06 17.12 -18.74
CA PRO A 159 -44.27 15.92 -19.54
C PRO A 159 -43.08 14.96 -19.38
N GLU A 160 -43.37 13.67 -19.18
CA GLU A 160 -42.37 12.62 -18.99
C GLU A 160 -42.44 11.59 -20.12
N LEU A 161 -41.28 10.98 -20.43
CA LEU A 161 -41.17 9.84 -21.36
C LEU A 161 -40.60 8.66 -20.59
N THR A 162 -41.12 7.47 -20.85
CA THR A 162 -40.59 6.26 -20.24
C THR A 162 -39.58 5.61 -21.18
N TYR A 163 -38.33 5.48 -20.72
CA TYR A 163 -37.25 4.86 -21.48
C TYR A 163 -36.87 3.51 -20.89
N TYR A 164 -36.94 2.47 -21.72
CA TYR A 164 -36.49 1.12 -21.41
C TYR A 164 -35.27 0.79 -22.26
N VAL A 165 -34.23 0.23 -21.65
CA VAL A 165 -33.00 -0.15 -22.35
C VAL A 165 -32.57 -1.56 -21.95
N ASN A 166 -32.12 -2.34 -22.94
CA ASN A 166 -31.57 -3.67 -22.72
C ASN A 166 -30.04 -3.59 -22.60
N GLU A 167 -29.55 -3.32 -21.39
CA GLU A 167 -28.11 -3.28 -21.11
C GLU A 167 -27.40 -4.63 -21.29
N LYS A 168 -28.16 -5.74 -21.21
CA LYS A 168 -27.63 -7.10 -21.41
C LYS A 168 -27.25 -7.36 -22.87
N ALA A 169 -27.96 -6.78 -23.83
CA ALA A 169 -27.70 -7.04 -25.26
C ALA A 169 -26.32 -6.53 -25.69
N ASN A 170 -25.88 -5.37 -25.16
CA ASN A 170 -24.57 -4.80 -25.45
C ASN A 170 -24.22 -3.69 -24.44
N ALA A 171 -22.99 -3.69 -23.91
CA ALA A 171 -22.56 -2.70 -22.90
C ALA A 171 -22.39 -1.26 -23.45
N ILE A 172 -22.28 -1.08 -24.77
CA ILE A 172 -22.13 0.22 -25.42
C ILE A 172 -23.47 0.74 -25.93
N ALA A 173 -24.41 -0.15 -26.27
CA ALA A 173 -25.72 0.23 -26.81
C ALA A 173 -26.47 1.24 -25.92
N PRO A 174 -26.54 1.08 -24.57
CA PRO A 174 -27.15 2.08 -23.70
C PRO A 174 -26.56 3.47 -23.89
N LYS A 175 -25.23 3.59 -24.01
CA LYS A 175 -24.58 4.89 -24.23
C LYS A 175 -24.89 5.49 -25.60
N ILE A 176 -25.15 4.67 -26.61
CA ILE A 176 -25.58 5.14 -27.93
C ILE A 176 -27.06 5.53 -27.90
N THR A 177 -27.92 4.72 -27.29
CA THR A 177 -29.37 4.98 -27.20
C THR A 177 -29.70 6.11 -26.23
N ASP A 178 -28.90 6.34 -25.19
CA ASP A 178 -28.98 7.52 -24.29
C ASP A 178 -28.66 8.82 -25.04
N VAL A 179 -27.68 8.80 -25.96
CA VAL A 179 -27.43 9.93 -26.87
C VAL A 179 -28.61 10.13 -27.82
N GLY A 180 -29.26 9.05 -28.23
CA GLY A 180 -30.53 9.08 -28.96
C GLY A 180 -31.66 9.74 -28.17
N ALA A 181 -31.86 9.32 -26.91
CA ALA A 181 -32.88 9.85 -26.01
C ALA A 181 -32.64 11.32 -25.65
N SER A 182 -31.40 11.73 -25.44
CA SER A 182 -31.05 13.16 -25.24
C SER A 182 -31.18 13.98 -26.51
N THR A 183 -30.97 13.40 -27.69
CA THR A 183 -31.31 14.07 -28.97
C THR A 183 -32.82 14.27 -29.08
N LEU A 184 -33.61 13.28 -28.63
CA LEU A 184 -35.06 13.37 -28.58
C LEU A 184 -35.54 14.45 -27.60
N ASP A 185 -34.95 14.53 -26.40
CA ASP A 185 -35.22 15.58 -25.41
C ASP A 185 -34.96 16.99 -25.99
N ASN A 186 -33.84 17.18 -26.69
CA ASN A 186 -33.55 18.44 -27.39
C ASN A 186 -34.57 18.75 -28.50
N GLN A 187 -35.02 17.73 -29.24
CA GLN A 187 -36.01 17.88 -30.30
C GLN A 187 -37.41 18.26 -29.73
N ILE A 188 -37.79 17.66 -28.59
CA ILE A 188 -39.01 17.96 -27.85
C ILE A 188 -38.97 19.40 -27.33
N ASN A 189 -37.87 19.79 -26.69
CA ASN A 189 -37.68 21.17 -26.21
C ASN A 189 -37.72 22.18 -27.37
N SER A 190 -37.10 21.87 -28.51
CA SER A 190 -37.18 22.74 -29.70
C SER A 190 -38.61 22.85 -30.24
N THR A 191 -39.36 21.75 -30.25
CA THR A 191 -40.77 21.74 -30.71
C THR A 191 -41.66 22.51 -29.75
N PHE A 192 -41.47 22.35 -28.43
CA PHE A 192 -42.14 23.12 -27.36
C PHE A 192 -42.00 24.61 -27.60
N VAL A 193 -40.76 25.04 -27.76
CA VAL A 193 -40.47 26.45 -27.87
C VAL A 193 -40.98 27.04 -29.19
N SER A 194 -40.92 26.27 -30.29
CA SER A 194 -41.49 26.69 -31.57
C SER A 194 -43.00 26.92 -31.50
N THR A 195 -43.74 25.96 -30.94
CA THR A 195 -45.20 26.02 -30.84
C THR A 195 -45.67 27.14 -29.90
N VAL A 196 -44.97 27.37 -28.79
CA VAL A 196 -45.25 28.48 -27.87
C VAL A 196 -44.93 29.84 -28.51
N ALA A 197 -43.79 29.96 -29.21
CA ALA A 197 -43.40 31.18 -29.90
C ALA A 197 -44.37 31.55 -31.02
N GLU A 198 -44.90 30.56 -31.76
CA GLU A 198 -45.90 30.77 -32.81
C GLU A 198 -47.26 31.21 -32.24
N ALA A 199 -47.72 30.59 -31.14
CA ALA A 199 -48.95 30.97 -30.45
C ALA A 199 -48.89 32.39 -29.85
N VAL A 200 -47.76 32.75 -29.23
CA VAL A 200 -47.51 34.09 -28.69
C VAL A 200 -47.41 35.13 -29.81
N SER A 201 -46.73 34.80 -30.92
CA SER A 201 -46.61 35.69 -32.09
C SER A 201 -47.95 35.95 -32.78
N GLU A 202 -48.82 34.94 -32.87
CA GLU A 202 -50.18 35.08 -33.43
C GLU A 202 -51.10 35.92 -32.51
N GLN A 203 -50.95 35.81 -31.19
CA GLN A 203 -51.61 36.72 -30.24
C GLN A 203 -51.09 38.17 -30.37
N LEU A 204 -49.78 38.36 -30.52
CA LEU A 204 -49.16 39.68 -30.71
C LEU A 204 -49.64 40.34 -32.01
N ARG A 205 -49.82 39.55 -33.08
CA ARG A 205 -50.37 40.00 -34.36
C ARG A 205 -51.84 40.43 -34.24
N LYS A 206 -52.64 39.77 -33.41
CA LYS A 206 -54.04 40.13 -33.11
C LYS A 206 -54.16 41.36 -32.19
N ALA A 207 -53.13 41.66 -31.40
CA ALA A 207 -53.08 42.82 -30.50
C ALA A 207 -52.62 44.13 -31.18
N GLY A 208 -52.22 44.09 -32.47
CA GLY A 208 -51.62 45.20 -33.22
C GLY A 208 -52.53 46.36 -33.67
N LEU A 209 -53.73 46.52 -33.09
CA LEU A 209 -54.62 47.65 -33.33
C LEU A 209 -54.85 48.39 -32.00
N ASP A 210 -53.94 49.33 -31.69
CA ASP A 210 -54.06 50.51 -30.80
C ASP A 210 -52.66 50.84 -30.25
N ALA A 211 -51.85 51.50 -31.07
CA ALA A 211 -50.40 51.61 -30.90
C ALA A 211 -49.91 52.89 -30.20
N GLU A 212 -50.81 53.81 -29.81
CA GLU A 212 -50.39 55.13 -29.29
C GLU A 212 -50.53 55.23 -27.76
N ASP A 213 -51.62 54.73 -27.15
CA ASP A 213 -51.77 54.69 -25.69
C ASP A 213 -50.96 53.55 -25.05
N ARG A 214 -50.87 52.39 -25.71
CA ARG A 214 -50.12 51.23 -25.20
C ARG A 214 -48.60 51.45 -25.19
N LEU A 215 -48.06 52.38 -25.97
CA LEU A 215 -46.62 52.62 -26.03
C LEU A 215 -46.13 53.55 -24.90
N GLY A 216 -46.98 54.46 -24.44
CA GLY A 216 -46.75 55.22 -23.20
C GLY A 216 -46.74 54.29 -22.00
N ASP A 217 -47.75 53.42 -21.90
CA ASP A 217 -47.85 52.40 -20.86
C ASP A 217 -46.71 51.37 -20.96
N ALA A 218 -46.32 50.95 -22.17
CA ALA A 218 -45.20 50.01 -22.36
C ALA A 218 -43.85 50.64 -22.00
N ARG A 219 -43.61 51.91 -22.33
CA ARG A 219 -42.40 52.63 -21.91
C ARG A 219 -42.36 52.76 -20.40
N ASP A 220 -43.45 53.22 -19.79
CA ASP A 220 -43.50 53.46 -18.35
C ASP A 220 -43.44 52.14 -17.57
N SER A 221 -44.07 51.08 -18.09
CA SER A 221 -43.95 49.70 -17.58
C SER A 221 -42.53 49.15 -17.76
N THR A 222 -41.87 49.39 -18.89
CA THR A 222 -40.48 48.95 -19.13
C THR A 222 -39.50 49.68 -18.21
N VAL A 223 -39.66 51.00 -18.03
CA VAL A 223 -38.85 51.77 -17.09
C VAL A 223 -39.10 51.30 -15.66
N SER A 224 -40.35 51.05 -15.28
CA SER A 224 -40.69 50.49 -13.96
C SER A 224 -40.09 49.09 -13.76
N ALA A 225 -40.12 48.23 -14.79
CA ALA A 225 -39.54 46.89 -14.72
C ALA A 225 -38.00 46.93 -14.65
N LEU A 226 -37.36 47.88 -15.33
CA LEU A 226 -35.92 48.12 -15.24
C LEU A 226 -35.53 48.69 -13.87
N ASP A 227 -36.34 49.59 -13.30
CA ASP A 227 -36.15 50.12 -11.94
C ASP A 227 -36.33 49.00 -10.89
N ASP A 228 -37.34 48.15 -11.04
CA ASP A 228 -37.55 46.98 -10.18
C ASP A 228 -36.42 45.95 -10.31
N ALA A 229 -35.94 45.69 -11.53
CA ALA A 229 -34.81 44.80 -11.76
C ALA A 229 -33.52 45.35 -11.13
N THR A 230 -33.27 46.65 -11.26
CA THR A 230 -32.13 47.34 -10.64
C THR A 230 -32.23 47.27 -9.11
N ALA A 231 -33.41 47.51 -8.54
CA ALA A 231 -33.65 47.40 -7.10
C ALA A 231 -33.45 45.97 -6.57
N LYS A 232 -33.89 44.96 -7.32
CA LYS A 232 -33.68 43.54 -6.98
C LYS A 232 -32.21 43.14 -7.06
N ILE A 233 -31.48 43.61 -8.08
CA ILE A 233 -30.03 43.39 -8.20
C ILE A 233 -29.29 44.06 -7.04
N SER A 234 -29.61 45.32 -6.73
CA SER A 234 -29.04 46.04 -5.59
C SER A 234 -29.30 45.31 -4.27
N SER A 235 -30.52 44.81 -4.06
CA SER A 235 -30.88 43.99 -2.90
C SER A 235 -30.11 42.67 -2.84
N ALA A 236 -29.90 42.01 -3.99
CA ALA A 236 -29.11 40.80 -4.07
C ALA A 236 -27.64 41.06 -3.70
N ARG A 237 -27.06 42.17 -4.15
CA ARG A 237 -25.69 42.60 -3.81
C ARG A 237 -25.50 42.88 -2.31
N VAL A 238 -26.50 43.50 -1.66
CA VAL A 238 -26.50 43.66 -0.20
C VAL A 238 -26.47 42.30 0.51
N ARG A 239 -27.32 41.36 0.08
CA ARG A 239 -27.33 39.99 0.64
C ARG A 239 -26.03 39.22 0.40
N LEU A 240 -25.38 39.42 -0.75
CA LEU A 240 -24.06 38.83 -1.02
C LEU A 240 -23.01 39.39 -0.06
N THR A 241 -23.08 40.68 0.25
CA THR A 241 -22.19 41.31 1.23
C THR A 241 -22.41 40.73 2.62
N GLU A 242 -23.66 40.57 3.06
CA GLU A 242 -24.01 39.91 4.33
C GLU A 242 -23.52 38.47 4.39
N LEU A 243 -23.71 37.70 3.31
CA LEU A 243 -23.25 36.32 3.22
C LEU A 243 -21.73 36.24 3.29
N ARG A 244 -21.01 37.17 2.65
CA ARG A 244 -19.55 37.25 2.73
C ARG A 244 -19.05 37.55 4.15
N THR A 245 -19.69 38.47 4.86
CA THR A 245 -19.42 38.71 6.29
C THR A 245 -19.65 37.45 7.13
N GLY A 246 -20.73 36.71 6.86
CA GLY A 246 -20.98 35.43 7.52
C GLY A 246 -19.92 34.35 7.25
N LEU A 247 -19.36 34.33 6.03
CA LEU A 247 -18.22 33.46 5.69
C LEU A 247 -16.94 33.89 6.42
N ASP A 248 -16.68 35.18 6.55
CA ASP A 248 -15.54 35.70 7.31
C ASP A 248 -15.65 35.33 8.81
N ASP A 249 -16.84 35.44 9.39
CA ASP A 249 -17.12 35.03 10.77
C ASP A 249 -16.96 33.52 10.97
N ALA A 250 -17.40 32.71 10.01
CA ALA A 250 -17.18 31.27 10.01
C ALA A 250 -15.69 30.93 9.91
N GLY A 251 -14.93 31.67 9.10
CA GLY A 251 -13.46 31.58 9.02
C GLY A 251 -12.80 31.86 10.37
N ASN A 252 -13.21 32.93 11.07
CA ASN A 252 -12.74 33.25 12.42
C ASN A 252 -13.12 32.16 13.45
N GLY A 253 -14.28 31.51 13.26
CA GLY A 253 -14.71 30.35 14.05
C GLY A 253 -13.80 29.14 13.87
N ILE A 254 -13.42 28.86 12.63
CA ILE A 254 -12.47 27.79 12.28
C ILE A 254 -11.09 28.05 12.92
N ASP A 255 -10.61 29.30 12.90
CA ASP A 255 -9.32 29.64 13.50
C ASP A 255 -9.30 29.41 15.02
N ARG A 256 -10.39 29.76 15.71
CA ARG A 256 -10.56 29.46 17.15
C ARG A 256 -10.59 27.96 17.43
N ALA A 257 -11.30 27.19 16.60
CA ALA A 257 -11.35 25.74 16.72
C ALA A 257 -9.97 25.09 16.48
N SER A 258 -9.23 25.56 15.47
CA SER A 258 -7.86 25.12 15.20
C SER A 258 -6.92 25.39 16.38
N GLY A 259 -6.96 26.60 16.95
CA GLY A 259 -6.15 26.93 18.14
C GLY A 259 -6.51 26.09 19.39
N THR A 260 -7.78 25.69 19.51
CA THR A 260 -8.20 24.76 20.57
C THR A 260 -7.61 23.37 20.33
N LEU A 261 -7.66 22.88 19.09
CA LEU A 261 -7.06 21.59 18.72
C LEU A 261 -5.54 21.57 18.91
N ASP A 262 -4.83 22.66 18.62
CA ASP A 262 -3.38 22.79 18.92
C ASP A 262 -3.11 22.67 20.42
N THR A 263 -3.97 23.27 21.25
CA THR A 263 -3.87 23.18 22.71
C THR A 263 -4.11 21.74 23.19
N VAL A 264 -5.06 21.04 22.59
CA VAL A 264 -5.33 19.62 22.86
C VAL A 264 -4.15 18.75 22.44
N ASP A 265 -3.58 18.96 21.25
CA ASP A 265 -2.40 18.22 20.76
C ASP A 265 -1.19 18.36 21.70
N ARG A 266 -0.91 19.59 22.16
CA ARG A 266 0.14 19.85 23.15
C ARG A 266 -0.13 19.11 24.46
N THR A 267 -1.36 19.18 24.97
CA THR A 267 -1.75 18.52 26.23
C THR A 267 -1.64 16.99 26.11
N LEU A 268 -2.08 16.41 24.99
CA LEU A 268 -1.93 14.98 24.72
C LEU A 268 -0.45 14.58 24.67
N GLY A 269 0.41 15.42 24.08
CA GLY A 269 1.86 15.22 24.08
C GLY A 269 2.48 15.23 25.48
N GLU A 270 2.07 16.17 26.33
CA GLU A 270 2.53 16.24 27.74
C GLU A 270 2.09 15.01 28.54
N VAL A 271 0.83 14.59 28.39
CA VAL A 271 0.31 13.37 29.04
C VAL A 271 1.04 12.13 28.54
N GLN A 272 1.30 12.03 27.23
CA GLN A 272 2.06 10.90 26.66
C GLN A 272 3.48 10.82 27.24
N GLY A 273 4.14 11.97 27.43
CA GLY A 273 5.44 12.05 28.11
C GLY A 273 5.37 11.57 29.57
N ALA A 274 4.34 11.98 30.32
CA ALA A 274 4.14 11.54 31.70
C ALA A 274 3.88 10.03 31.81
N VAL A 275 3.13 9.46 30.87
CA VAL A 275 2.85 8.01 30.81
C VAL A 275 4.13 7.23 30.51
N ALA A 276 4.94 7.69 29.56
CA ALA A 276 6.23 7.05 29.26
C ALA A 276 7.18 7.07 30.47
N GLU A 277 7.19 8.16 31.23
CA GLU A 277 7.97 8.24 32.46
C GLU A 277 7.44 7.29 33.55
N ALA A 278 6.11 7.19 33.71
CA ALA A 278 5.49 6.24 34.62
C ALA A 278 5.82 4.78 34.25
N GLN A 279 5.88 4.46 32.95
CA GLN A 279 6.31 3.14 32.45
C GLN A 279 7.78 2.86 32.79
N ARG A 280 8.66 3.85 32.62
CA ARG A 280 10.08 3.73 32.98
C ARG A 280 10.24 3.43 34.47
N ILE A 281 9.56 4.21 35.33
CA ILE A 281 9.56 4.00 36.78
C ILE A 281 9.01 2.62 37.14
N ALA A 282 7.94 2.17 36.48
CA ALA A 282 7.35 0.86 36.72
C ALA A 282 8.30 -0.29 36.35
N ALA A 283 9.01 -0.17 35.24
CA ALA A 283 10.02 -1.14 34.81
C ALA A 283 11.23 -1.16 35.77
N GLU A 284 11.71 0.02 36.19
CA GLU A 284 12.80 0.13 37.17
C GLU A 284 12.41 -0.50 38.52
N ALA A 285 11.22 -0.20 39.03
CA ALA A 285 10.71 -0.77 40.26
C ALA A 285 10.53 -2.30 40.16
N GLN A 286 10.09 -2.82 39.02
CA GLN A 286 10.01 -4.27 38.79
C GLN A 286 11.39 -4.93 38.82
N GLN A 287 12.39 -4.30 38.18
CA GLN A 287 13.75 -4.80 38.16
C GLN A 287 14.39 -4.76 39.55
N GLU A 288 14.22 -3.66 40.30
CA GLU A 288 14.66 -3.54 41.68
C GLU A 288 14.02 -4.60 42.58
N LEU A 289 12.72 -4.84 42.43
CA LEU A 289 11.99 -5.86 43.18
C LEU A 289 12.54 -7.27 42.92
N LEU A 290 12.91 -7.59 41.69
CA LEU A 290 13.56 -8.87 41.35
C LEU A 290 14.92 -9.01 42.04
N THR A 291 15.77 -7.99 41.98
CA THR A 291 17.07 -7.99 42.69
C THR A 291 16.92 -8.08 44.20
N LEU A 292 15.95 -7.38 44.79
CA LEU A 292 15.64 -7.46 46.22
C LEU A 292 15.20 -8.87 46.58
N THR A 293 14.33 -9.48 45.76
CA THR A 293 13.83 -10.84 45.98
C THR A 293 14.96 -11.86 45.93
N ASP A 294 15.86 -11.76 44.96
CA ASP A 294 17.02 -12.65 44.85
C ASP A 294 17.97 -12.48 46.05
N SER A 295 18.27 -11.23 46.43
CA SER A 295 19.16 -10.93 47.55
C SER A 295 18.58 -11.42 48.88
N VAL A 296 17.29 -11.16 49.13
CA VAL A 296 16.61 -11.59 50.36
C VAL A 296 16.48 -13.11 50.39
N THR A 297 16.15 -13.76 49.26
CA THR A 297 16.06 -15.23 49.18
C THR A 297 17.41 -15.90 49.45
N SER A 298 18.49 -15.36 48.90
CA SER A 298 19.86 -15.86 49.12
C SER A 298 20.31 -15.69 50.58
N ALA A 299 20.10 -14.49 51.15
CA ALA A 299 20.39 -14.21 52.56
C ALA A 299 19.54 -15.07 53.49
N TYR A 300 18.29 -15.33 53.13
CA TYR A 300 17.36 -16.20 53.85
C TYR A 300 17.85 -17.65 53.89
N VAL A 301 18.15 -18.25 52.74
CA VAL A 301 18.62 -19.66 52.67
C VAL A 301 19.93 -19.82 53.44
N SER A 302 20.84 -18.86 53.31
CA SER A 302 22.12 -18.87 54.02
C SER A 302 21.96 -18.68 55.54
N GLY A 303 21.09 -17.76 55.96
CA GLY A 303 20.80 -17.52 57.38
C GLY A 303 20.09 -18.69 58.05
N SER A 304 19.09 -19.28 57.38
CA SER A 304 18.35 -20.45 57.87
C SER A 304 19.26 -21.67 58.05
N THR A 305 20.18 -21.91 57.11
CA THR A 305 21.14 -23.02 57.20
C THR A 305 22.18 -22.81 58.29
N LEU A 306 22.71 -21.58 58.44
CA LEU A 306 23.64 -21.24 59.52
C LEU A 306 23.01 -21.37 60.90
N ILE A 307 21.77 -20.91 61.09
CA ILE A 307 21.04 -21.02 62.35
C ILE A 307 20.76 -22.49 62.68
N ALA A 308 20.34 -23.30 61.71
CA ALA A 308 20.10 -24.72 61.91
C ALA A 308 21.38 -25.50 62.28
N ASP A 309 22.51 -25.22 61.60
CA ASP A 309 23.81 -25.85 61.90
C ASP A 309 24.35 -25.39 63.26
N ALA A 310 24.27 -24.10 63.59
CA ALA A 310 24.67 -23.58 64.89
C ALA A 310 23.83 -24.20 66.03
N ALA A 311 22.51 -24.29 65.84
CA ALA A 311 21.61 -24.92 66.81
C ALA A 311 21.94 -26.40 67.04
N ALA A 312 22.19 -27.16 65.96
CA ALA A 312 22.54 -28.57 66.05
C ALA A 312 23.88 -28.79 66.79
N ARG A 313 24.90 -28.00 66.47
CA ARG A 313 26.22 -28.06 67.13
C ARG A 313 26.16 -27.66 68.60
N MET A 314 25.37 -26.62 68.92
CA MET A 314 25.27 -26.11 70.28
C MET A 314 24.47 -27.07 71.16
N ASN A 315 23.36 -27.63 70.67
CA ASN A 315 22.62 -28.69 71.37
C ASN A 315 23.48 -29.93 71.61
N GLY A 316 24.29 -30.35 70.63
CA GLY A 316 25.22 -31.47 70.80
C GLY A 316 26.31 -31.19 71.86
N SER A 317 26.84 -29.96 71.89
CA SER A 317 27.86 -29.56 72.87
C SER A 317 27.30 -29.47 74.28
N ILE A 318 26.09 -28.90 74.42
CA ILE A 318 25.37 -28.81 75.69
C ILE A 318 25.03 -30.21 76.22
N ALA A 319 24.53 -31.11 75.37
CA ALA A 319 24.23 -32.49 75.77
C ALA A 319 25.48 -33.23 76.27
N THR A 320 26.63 -33.02 75.60
CA THR A 320 27.91 -33.61 76.01
C THR A 320 28.40 -33.04 77.35
N LEU A 321 28.30 -31.72 77.54
CA LEU A 321 28.68 -31.04 78.79
C LEU A 321 27.79 -31.45 79.95
N ALA A 322 26.47 -31.48 79.75
CA ALA A 322 25.50 -31.90 80.75
C ALA A 322 25.75 -33.36 81.19
N ALA A 323 26.00 -34.27 80.23
CA ALA A 323 26.34 -35.66 80.54
C ALA A 323 27.65 -35.79 81.34
N GLY A 324 28.68 -35.03 80.98
CA GLY A 324 29.96 -35.02 81.70
C GLY A 324 29.86 -34.47 83.12
N LEU A 325 29.13 -33.36 83.30
CA LEU A 325 28.86 -32.78 84.63
C LEU A 325 28.02 -33.72 85.49
N GLN A 326 27.03 -34.39 84.91
CA GLN A 326 26.20 -35.34 85.65
C GLN A 326 27.00 -36.58 86.09
N GLN A 327 27.92 -37.04 85.26
CA GLN A 327 28.86 -38.11 85.65
C GLN A 327 29.81 -37.67 86.78
N ALA A 328 30.32 -36.44 86.72
CA ALA A 328 31.13 -35.86 87.79
C ALA A 328 30.35 -35.70 89.10
N ASN A 329 29.10 -35.24 89.02
CA ASN A 329 28.20 -35.08 90.18
C ASN A 329 27.94 -36.42 90.88
N VAL A 330 27.70 -37.50 90.13
CA VAL A 330 27.54 -38.84 90.69
C VAL A 330 28.82 -39.30 91.40
N ALA A 331 30.00 -39.09 90.78
CA ALA A 331 31.28 -39.49 91.37
C ALA A 331 31.62 -38.71 92.65
N VAL A 332 31.37 -37.39 92.66
CA VAL A 332 31.55 -36.55 93.85
C VAL A 332 30.56 -36.96 94.95
N GLY A 333 29.30 -37.20 94.61
CA GLY A 333 28.29 -37.71 95.55
C GLY A 333 28.72 -39.03 96.21
N THR A 334 29.20 -40.01 95.43
CA THR A 334 29.74 -41.26 95.99
C THR A 334 30.94 -41.01 96.92
N THR A 335 31.81 -40.06 96.58
CA THR A 335 32.97 -39.70 97.44
C THR A 335 32.53 -39.02 98.74
N VAL A 336 31.48 -38.20 98.69
CA VAL A 336 30.83 -37.58 99.86
C VAL A 336 30.24 -38.66 100.76
N ASP A 337 29.53 -39.64 100.20
CA ASP A 337 28.95 -40.77 100.93
C ASP A 337 30.05 -41.62 101.61
N ASP A 338 31.11 -41.98 100.86
CA ASP A 338 32.25 -42.75 101.38
C ASP A 338 32.98 -42.01 102.51
N LEU A 339 33.24 -40.71 102.35
CA LEU A 339 33.96 -39.91 103.34
C LEU A 339 33.10 -39.69 104.60
N THR A 340 31.77 -39.58 104.45
CA THR A 340 30.84 -39.54 105.58
C THR A 340 30.90 -40.83 106.38
N ALA A 341 30.87 -41.99 105.71
CA ALA A 341 31.01 -43.29 106.37
C ALA A 341 32.36 -43.45 107.10
N VAL A 342 33.46 -42.94 106.52
CA VAL A 342 34.79 -42.93 107.17
C VAL A 342 34.80 -42.03 108.41
N ILE A 343 34.20 -40.86 108.34
CA ILE A 343 34.08 -39.91 109.47
C ILE A 343 33.27 -40.53 110.62
N GLU A 344 32.14 -41.18 110.32
CA GLU A 344 31.31 -41.91 111.29
C GLU A 344 32.08 -43.07 111.92
N THR A 345 32.75 -43.90 111.11
CA THR A 345 33.56 -45.01 111.61
C THR A 345 34.71 -44.53 112.49
N ASN A 346 35.37 -43.42 112.13
CA ASN A 346 36.42 -42.81 112.94
C ASN A 346 35.86 -42.22 114.23
N ALA A 347 34.62 -41.73 114.25
CA ALA A 347 33.96 -41.24 115.46
C ALA A 347 33.66 -42.41 116.41
N ASP A 348 33.11 -43.51 115.91
CA ASP A 348 32.88 -44.74 116.68
C ASP A 348 34.19 -45.30 117.26
N ALA A 349 35.25 -45.34 116.44
CA ALA A 349 36.57 -45.79 116.88
C ALA A 349 37.20 -44.84 117.93
N LEU A 350 36.97 -43.53 117.81
CA LEU A 350 37.39 -42.55 118.80
C LEU A 350 36.67 -42.76 120.14
N ASP A 351 35.37 -43.03 120.12
CA ASP A 351 34.58 -43.32 121.32
C ASP A 351 35.06 -44.61 122.01
N GLU A 352 35.35 -45.67 121.25
CA GLU A 352 35.90 -46.93 121.79
C GLU A 352 37.31 -46.73 122.37
N LEU A 353 38.19 -46.02 121.66
CA LEU A 353 39.54 -45.71 122.14
C LEU A 353 39.51 -44.80 123.39
N GLN A 354 38.57 -43.86 123.47
CA GLN A 354 38.39 -43.00 124.63
C GLN A 354 37.89 -43.80 125.85
N ALA A 355 36.95 -44.74 125.65
CA ALA A 355 36.50 -45.65 126.70
C ALA A 355 37.65 -46.53 127.24
N VAL A 356 38.54 -47.03 126.35
CA VAL A 356 39.74 -47.78 126.76
C VAL A 356 40.74 -46.90 127.51
N LEU A 357 40.91 -45.64 127.10
CA LEU A 357 41.76 -44.68 127.80
C LEU A 357 41.22 -44.36 129.20
N ASP A 358 39.90 -44.23 129.35
CA ASP A 358 39.24 -43.94 130.63
C ASP A 358 39.34 -45.11 131.63
N ASP A 359 39.41 -46.36 131.16
CA ASP A 359 39.63 -47.57 131.98
C ASP A 359 41.13 -47.83 132.27
N THR A 360 42.04 -47.07 131.64
CA THR A 360 43.49 -47.18 131.83
C THR A 360 43.98 -46.32 132.99
N GLN A 361 44.93 -46.84 133.79
CA GLN A 361 45.42 -46.16 134.99
C GLN A 361 46.05 -44.78 134.66
N PRO A 362 45.63 -43.68 135.32
CA PRO A 362 46.09 -42.32 135.01
C PRO A 362 47.61 -42.18 135.20
N GLY A 363 48.33 -41.70 134.18
CA GLY A 363 49.78 -41.45 134.22
C GLY A 363 50.68 -42.58 133.70
N SER A 364 50.11 -43.67 133.16
CA SER A 364 50.88 -44.76 132.52
C SER A 364 51.38 -44.41 131.12
N GLU A 365 52.48 -45.05 130.67
CA GLU A 365 53.03 -44.86 129.31
C GLU A 365 52.02 -45.28 128.21
N ALA A 366 51.19 -46.29 128.50
CA ALA A 366 50.11 -46.73 127.61
C ALA A 366 49.01 -45.67 127.45
N ALA A 367 48.58 -45.02 128.54
CA ALA A 367 47.61 -43.92 128.50
C ALA A 367 48.13 -42.72 127.69
N GLN A 368 49.43 -42.42 127.79
CA GLN A 368 50.04 -41.31 127.03
C GLN A 368 50.11 -41.62 125.52
N ARG A 369 50.42 -42.86 125.12
CA ARG A 369 50.40 -43.27 123.71
C ARG A 369 49.00 -43.33 123.13
N LEU A 370 48.01 -43.82 123.89
CA LEU A 370 46.61 -43.79 123.48
C LEU A 370 46.11 -42.35 123.30
N GLY A 371 46.43 -41.44 124.23
CA GLY A 371 46.06 -40.02 124.13
C GLY A 371 46.58 -39.37 122.85
N VAL A 372 47.86 -39.59 122.49
CA VAL A 372 48.45 -39.07 121.24
C VAL A 372 47.76 -39.65 120.00
N ALA A 373 47.41 -40.94 120.00
CA ALA A 373 46.71 -41.57 118.88
C ALA A 373 45.27 -41.04 118.73
N ILE A 374 44.58 -40.81 119.84
CA ILE A 374 43.25 -40.20 119.88
C ILE A 374 43.32 -38.76 119.36
N ASP A 375 44.28 -37.95 119.79
CA ASP A 375 44.44 -36.58 119.32
C ASP A 375 44.75 -36.52 117.81
N ALA A 376 45.63 -37.40 117.31
CA ALA A 376 45.94 -37.50 115.89
C ALA A 376 44.71 -37.94 115.06
N LEU A 377 43.91 -38.87 115.57
CA LEU A 377 42.68 -39.32 114.90
C LEU A 377 41.57 -38.25 114.96
N LYS A 378 41.45 -37.49 116.06
CA LYS A 378 40.56 -36.32 116.17
C LYS A 378 40.94 -35.23 115.18
N GLU A 379 42.23 -34.91 115.08
CA GLU A 379 42.73 -33.92 114.12
C GLU A 379 42.44 -34.36 112.68
N ARG A 380 42.68 -35.65 112.37
CA ARG A 380 42.37 -36.22 111.06
C ARG A 380 40.87 -36.23 110.74
N ASN A 381 40.03 -36.63 111.69
CA ASN A 381 38.58 -36.59 111.52
C ASN A 381 38.08 -35.14 111.30
N THR A 382 38.63 -34.17 112.03
CA THR A 382 38.35 -32.74 111.82
C THR A 382 38.82 -32.26 110.43
N ALA A 383 39.95 -32.77 109.92
CA ALA A 383 40.42 -32.49 108.57
C ALA A 383 39.49 -33.10 107.51
N ASP A 384 39.08 -34.36 107.69
CA ASP A 384 38.17 -35.06 106.80
C ASP A 384 36.78 -34.38 106.77
N GLN A 385 36.27 -33.88 107.90
CA GLN A 385 35.04 -33.06 107.96
C GLN A 385 35.13 -31.77 107.14
N ARG A 386 36.31 -31.12 107.09
CA ARG A 386 36.51 -29.95 106.22
C ARG A 386 36.50 -30.34 104.74
N VAL A 387 37.14 -31.45 104.39
CA VAL A 387 37.12 -31.99 103.03
C VAL A 387 35.70 -32.38 102.62
N LEU A 388 34.94 -33.03 103.51
CA LEU A 388 33.54 -33.36 103.30
C LEU A 388 32.73 -32.09 103.01
N THR A 389 32.85 -31.06 103.85
CA THR A 389 32.15 -29.77 103.65
C THR A 389 32.49 -29.16 102.29
N GLN A 390 33.76 -29.20 101.87
CA GLN A 390 34.20 -28.72 100.56
C GLN A 390 33.65 -29.55 99.40
N LEU A 391 33.59 -30.88 99.54
CA LEU A 391 33.04 -31.78 98.54
C LEU A 391 31.52 -31.68 98.43
N THR A 392 30.80 -31.51 99.55
CA THR A 392 29.36 -31.23 99.56
C THR A 392 29.06 -29.91 98.86
N GLN A 393 29.81 -28.85 99.17
CA GLN A 393 29.68 -27.57 98.48
C GLN A 393 29.96 -27.71 96.97
N LEU A 394 31.01 -28.43 96.59
CA LEU A 394 31.33 -28.70 95.19
C LEU A 394 30.21 -29.48 94.48
N ASN A 395 29.61 -30.47 95.15
CA ASN A 395 28.47 -31.23 94.62
C ASN A 395 27.25 -30.33 94.39
N ASP A 396 26.95 -29.43 95.33
CA ASP A 396 25.87 -28.44 95.20
C ASP A 396 26.14 -27.44 94.08
N ASP A 397 27.38 -26.96 93.95
CA ASP A 397 27.82 -26.05 92.89
C ASP A 397 27.75 -26.72 91.50
N VAL A 398 28.14 -28.00 91.40
CA VAL A 398 28.02 -28.80 90.16
C VAL A 398 26.55 -29.00 89.80
N SER A 399 25.68 -29.33 90.77
CA SER A 399 24.24 -29.45 90.57
C SER A 399 23.58 -28.14 90.10
N SER A 400 23.98 -27.01 90.70
CA SER A 400 23.54 -25.67 90.28
C SER A 400 24.02 -25.33 88.85
N THR A 401 25.27 -25.69 88.53
CA THR A 401 25.84 -25.52 87.18
C THR A 401 25.09 -26.36 86.13
N ILE A 402 24.73 -27.61 86.44
CA ILE A 402 23.90 -28.44 85.56
C ILE A 402 22.55 -27.78 85.28
N THR A 403 21.91 -27.22 86.31
CA THR A 403 20.63 -26.50 86.18
C THR A 403 20.78 -25.26 85.30
N ALA A 404 21.85 -24.47 85.50
CA ALA A 404 22.14 -23.29 84.69
C ALA A 404 22.45 -23.64 83.22
N VAL A 405 23.21 -24.71 82.96
CA VAL A 405 23.50 -25.20 81.61
C VAL A 405 22.22 -25.67 80.91
N THR A 406 21.32 -26.34 81.64
CA THR A 406 20.03 -26.79 81.11
C THR A 406 19.11 -25.60 80.79
N GLY A 407 19.02 -24.61 81.68
CA GLY A 407 18.24 -23.39 81.42
C GLY A 407 18.78 -22.54 80.26
N ALA A 408 20.11 -22.52 80.06
CA ALA A 408 20.73 -21.90 78.89
C ALA A 408 20.38 -22.66 77.61
N ALA A 409 20.32 -24.00 77.66
CA ALA A 409 19.88 -24.83 76.54
C ALA A 409 18.43 -24.53 76.11
N ASP A 410 17.53 -24.40 77.08
CA ASP A 410 16.12 -24.08 76.83
C ASP A 410 15.96 -22.67 76.21
N SER A 411 16.75 -21.72 76.68
CA SER A 411 16.78 -20.35 76.14
C SER A 411 17.27 -20.33 74.68
N VAL A 412 18.30 -21.11 74.38
CA VAL A 412 18.83 -21.29 73.02
C VAL A 412 17.80 -21.97 72.11
N SER A 413 17.17 -23.05 72.59
CA SER A 413 16.13 -23.77 71.85
C SER A 413 14.93 -22.86 71.51
N SER A 414 14.53 -22.02 72.47
CA SER A 414 13.49 -21.01 72.28
C SER A 414 13.89 -19.96 71.24
N ALA A 415 15.11 -19.42 71.31
CA ALA A 415 15.62 -18.45 70.35
C ALA A 415 15.71 -19.03 68.93
N VAL A 416 16.13 -20.30 68.80
CA VAL A 416 16.17 -21.02 67.51
C VAL A 416 14.76 -21.21 66.95
N SER A 417 13.79 -21.59 67.77
CA SER A 417 12.39 -21.74 67.35
C SER A 417 11.78 -20.42 66.88
N GLN A 418 12.03 -19.33 67.62
CA GLN A 418 11.53 -18.00 67.30
C GLN A 418 12.19 -17.41 66.03
N ALA A 419 13.47 -17.72 65.81
CA ALA A 419 14.15 -17.42 64.56
C ALA A 419 13.58 -18.22 63.37
N ALA A 420 13.20 -19.49 63.59
CA ALA A 420 12.56 -20.32 62.56
C ALA A 420 11.15 -19.84 62.20
N GLU A 421 10.37 -19.38 63.17
CA GLU A 421 9.06 -18.74 62.93
C GLU A 421 9.21 -17.44 62.13
N SER A 422 10.13 -16.55 62.55
CA SER A 422 10.42 -15.31 61.82
C SER A 422 10.91 -15.57 60.39
N ALA A 423 11.73 -16.59 60.21
CA ALA A 423 12.19 -17.06 58.90
C ALA A 423 11.00 -17.55 58.03
N THR A 424 10.04 -18.26 58.62
CA THR A 424 8.85 -18.72 57.89
C THR A 424 7.97 -17.54 57.48
N ALA A 425 7.76 -16.55 58.37
CA ALA A 425 7.02 -15.34 58.05
C ALA A 425 7.65 -14.51 56.92
N ILE A 426 8.98 -14.40 56.89
CA ILE A 426 9.71 -13.74 55.79
C ILE A 426 9.53 -14.52 54.48
N ARG A 427 9.63 -15.85 54.53
CA ARG A 427 9.39 -16.70 53.36
C ARG A 427 7.97 -16.51 52.83
N ASP A 428 6.97 -16.54 53.69
CA ASP A 428 5.57 -16.39 53.31
C ASP A 428 5.30 -15.01 52.69
N ALA A 429 5.92 -13.95 53.23
CA ALA A 429 5.86 -12.62 52.64
C ALA A 429 6.53 -12.57 51.25
N LEU A 430 7.66 -13.24 51.05
CA LEU A 430 8.34 -13.35 49.76
C LEU A 430 7.54 -14.19 48.75
N THR A 431 6.93 -15.30 49.16
CA THR A 431 6.20 -16.18 48.23
C THR A 431 4.81 -15.66 47.87
N THR A 432 4.24 -14.78 48.69
CA THR A 432 2.86 -14.31 48.51
C THR A 432 2.80 -12.86 48.03
N SER A 433 3.49 -11.95 48.72
CA SER A 433 3.38 -10.51 48.47
C SER A 433 4.19 -10.06 47.26
N VAL A 434 5.38 -10.63 47.04
CA VAL A 434 6.22 -10.27 45.88
C VAL A 434 5.56 -10.68 44.55
N PRO A 435 5.02 -11.90 44.38
CA PRO A 435 4.30 -12.23 43.14
C PRO A 435 3.05 -11.39 42.93
N GLN A 436 2.33 -11.02 43.99
CA GLN A 436 1.18 -10.11 43.88
C GLN A 436 1.60 -8.71 43.44
N LEU A 437 2.65 -8.15 44.03
CA LEU A 437 3.21 -6.86 43.65
C LEU A 437 3.73 -6.88 42.21
N ASN A 438 4.43 -7.96 41.81
CA ASN A 438 4.92 -8.12 40.44
C ASN A 438 3.76 -8.20 39.41
N ARG A 439 2.65 -8.88 39.75
CA ARG A 439 1.44 -8.89 38.92
C ARG A 439 0.80 -7.50 38.83
N ALA A 440 0.70 -6.78 39.96
CA ALA A 440 0.16 -5.43 39.97
C ALA A 440 0.99 -4.46 39.12
N MET A 441 2.33 -4.55 39.19
CA MET A 441 3.24 -3.76 38.35
C MET A 441 3.12 -4.13 36.87
N SER A 442 3.00 -5.43 36.55
CA SER A 442 2.79 -5.88 35.17
C SER A 442 1.45 -5.37 34.61
N GLN A 443 0.38 -5.39 35.41
CA GLN A 443 -0.94 -4.86 35.05
C GLN A 443 -0.90 -3.34 34.87
N LEU A 444 -0.18 -2.62 35.73
CA LEU A 444 0.03 -1.18 35.59
C LEU A 444 0.77 -0.85 34.30
N SER A 445 1.84 -1.60 33.97
CA SER A 445 2.57 -1.43 32.71
C SER A 445 1.67 -1.65 31.50
N ALA A 446 0.90 -2.73 31.48
CA ALA A 446 -0.04 -3.03 30.40
C ALA A 446 -1.14 -1.95 30.27
N SER A 447 -1.60 -1.39 31.40
CA SER A 447 -2.58 -0.32 31.41
C SER A 447 -1.99 0.99 30.89
N ALA A 448 -0.74 1.29 31.24
CA ALA A 448 0.00 2.44 30.71
C ALA A 448 0.26 2.30 29.20
N ASP A 449 0.55 1.09 28.70
CA ASP A 449 0.71 0.81 27.26
C ASP A 449 -0.60 1.03 26.50
N ALA A 450 -1.71 0.51 27.05
CA ALA A 450 -3.04 0.71 26.46
C ALA A 450 -3.43 2.20 26.45
N PHE A 451 -3.15 2.93 27.53
CA PHE A 451 -3.42 4.37 27.62
C PHE A 451 -2.54 5.18 26.67
N SER A 452 -1.24 4.84 26.54
CA SER A 452 -0.32 5.45 25.58
C SER A 452 -0.79 5.24 24.13
N SER A 453 -1.29 4.04 23.82
CA SER A 453 -1.88 3.72 22.51
C SER A 453 -3.15 4.53 22.24
N ALA A 454 -4.04 4.64 23.23
CA ALA A 454 -5.26 5.45 23.13
C ALA A 454 -4.94 6.95 22.93
N LEU A 455 -3.91 7.48 23.61
CA LEU A 455 -3.43 8.84 23.38
C LEU A 455 -2.89 9.03 21.96
N GLY A 456 -2.16 8.06 21.42
CA GLY A 456 -1.68 8.08 20.03
C GLY A 456 -2.82 8.09 19.01
N ALA A 457 -3.88 7.31 19.26
CA ALA A 457 -5.10 7.33 18.44
C ALA A 457 -5.81 8.69 18.52
N GLN A 458 -5.99 9.24 19.73
CA GLN A 458 -6.62 10.54 19.93
C GLN A 458 -5.85 11.66 19.23
N ARG A 459 -4.51 11.63 19.27
CA ARG A 459 -3.65 12.61 18.61
C ARG A 459 -3.79 12.55 17.09
N THR A 460 -3.92 11.34 16.53
CA THR A 460 -4.20 11.16 15.10
C THR A 460 -5.55 11.78 14.72
N GLN A 461 -6.58 11.60 15.55
CA GLN A 461 -7.90 12.19 15.33
C GLN A 461 -7.88 13.73 15.42
N VAL A 462 -7.09 14.30 16.34
CA VAL A 462 -6.85 15.74 16.42
C VAL A 462 -6.19 16.27 15.13
N ALA A 463 -5.17 15.59 14.62
CA ALA A 463 -4.50 15.96 13.37
C ALA A 463 -5.46 15.88 12.15
N GLN A 464 -6.33 14.87 12.10
CA GLN A 464 -7.36 14.76 11.07
C GLN A 464 -8.37 15.92 11.15
N ALA A 465 -8.84 16.26 12.36
CA ALA A 465 -9.74 17.39 12.58
C ALA A 465 -9.10 18.73 12.16
N GLN A 466 -7.81 18.92 12.43
CA GLN A 466 -7.06 20.09 11.96
C GLN A 466 -6.97 20.14 10.43
N GLY A 467 -6.73 19.00 9.77
CA GLY A 467 -6.75 18.90 8.32
C GLY A 467 -8.10 19.25 7.70
N LEU A 468 -9.20 18.77 8.30
CA LEU A 468 -10.56 19.08 7.88
C LEU A 468 -10.88 20.58 8.04
N LEU A 469 -10.51 21.17 9.18
CA LEU A 469 -10.68 22.61 9.42
C LEU A 469 -9.87 23.46 8.41
N ALA A 470 -8.65 23.05 8.07
CA ALA A 470 -7.84 23.72 7.06
C ALA A 470 -8.46 23.61 5.65
N GLY A 471 -8.99 22.44 5.29
CA GLY A 471 -9.73 22.24 4.05
C GLY A 471 -10.99 23.10 3.99
N LEU A 472 -11.77 23.13 5.07
CA LEU A 472 -12.97 23.95 5.20
C LEU A 472 -12.62 25.45 5.07
N LYS A 473 -11.56 25.92 5.73
CA LYS A 473 -11.08 27.31 5.60
C LYS A 473 -10.75 27.67 4.14
N THR A 474 -10.09 26.78 3.42
CA THR A 474 -9.75 26.97 2.01
C THR A 474 -11.02 27.04 1.15
N GLN A 475 -12.01 26.18 1.42
CA GLN A 475 -13.30 26.19 0.72
C GLN A 475 -14.11 27.47 0.99
N LEU A 476 -14.11 27.96 2.24
CA LEU A 476 -14.75 29.24 2.60
C LEU A 476 -14.09 30.41 1.87
N ALA A 477 -12.76 30.44 1.79
CA ALA A 477 -12.02 31.46 1.03
C ALA A 477 -12.40 31.43 -0.46
N GLY A 478 -12.38 30.25 -1.09
CA GLY A 478 -12.79 30.10 -2.49
C GLY A 478 -14.25 30.50 -2.75
N THR A 479 -15.14 30.23 -1.78
CA THR A 479 -16.54 30.64 -1.84
C THR A 479 -16.67 32.16 -1.71
N SER A 480 -15.91 32.79 -0.81
CA SER A 480 -15.86 34.25 -0.65
C SER A 480 -15.37 34.94 -1.93
N ASP A 481 -14.34 34.41 -2.59
CA ASP A 481 -13.84 34.91 -3.87
C ASP A 481 -14.87 34.79 -5.00
N ALA A 482 -15.59 33.66 -5.07
CA ALA A 482 -16.66 33.46 -6.05
C ALA A 482 -17.84 34.43 -5.81
N LEU A 483 -18.20 34.67 -4.54
CA LEU A 483 -19.20 35.68 -4.17
C LEU A 483 -18.77 37.10 -4.55
N ALA A 484 -17.49 37.44 -4.37
CA ALA A 484 -16.95 38.73 -4.78
C ALA A 484 -16.99 38.90 -6.32
N ALA A 485 -16.68 37.85 -7.07
CA ALA A 485 -16.82 37.85 -8.53
C ALA A 485 -18.29 38.02 -8.97
N LEU A 486 -19.22 37.35 -8.28
CA LEU A 486 -20.66 37.49 -8.53
C LEU A 486 -21.16 38.91 -8.23
N ASP A 487 -20.73 39.52 -7.12
CA ASP A 487 -21.05 40.92 -6.82
C ASP A 487 -20.54 41.86 -7.92
N GLY A 488 -19.32 41.64 -8.41
CA GLY A 488 -18.76 42.39 -9.54
C GLY A 488 -19.59 42.28 -10.82
N ASN A 489 -20.07 41.08 -11.14
CA ASN A 489 -20.95 40.84 -12.29
C ASN A 489 -22.33 41.51 -12.11
N LEU A 490 -22.90 41.44 -10.91
CA LEU A 490 -24.16 42.12 -10.59
C LEU A 490 -24.00 43.64 -10.63
N ALA A 491 -22.87 44.19 -10.20
CA ALA A 491 -22.56 45.61 -10.33
C ALA A 491 -22.48 46.05 -11.80
N ALA A 492 -21.87 45.21 -12.66
CA ALA A 492 -21.83 45.45 -14.09
C ALA A 492 -23.23 45.39 -14.73
N ALA A 493 -24.06 44.43 -14.31
CA ALA A 493 -25.44 44.31 -14.75
C ALA A 493 -26.30 45.51 -14.31
N GLU A 494 -26.15 45.95 -13.05
CA GLU A 494 -26.81 47.14 -12.50
C GLU A 494 -26.48 48.40 -13.33
N ASN A 495 -25.20 48.62 -13.64
CA ASN A 495 -24.76 49.71 -14.50
C ASN A 495 -25.28 49.57 -15.95
N GLY A 496 -25.31 48.35 -16.48
CA GLY A 496 -25.87 48.04 -17.80
C GLY A 496 -27.36 48.36 -17.88
N LEU A 497 -28.15 47.95 -16.88
CA LEU A 497 -29.58 48.27 -16.79
C LEU A 497 -29.80 49.78 -16.64
N GLY A 498 -28.97 50.49 -15.88
CA GLY A 498 -29.01 51.95 -15.80
C GLY A 498 -28.75 52.63 -17.15
N THR A 499 -27.85 52.07 -17.95
CA THR A 499 -27.56 52.52 -19.32
C THR A 499 -28.74 52.24 -20.25
N VAL A 500 -29.28 51.01 -20.25
CA VAL A 500 -30.46 50.63 -21.04
C VAL A 500 -31.67 51.46 -20.66
N ARG A 501 -31.89 51.74 -19.38
CA ARG A 501 -32.93 52.64 -18.89
C ARG A 501 -32.77 54.04 -19.46
N THR A 502 -31.55 54.57 -19.46
CA THR A 502 -31.23 55.88 -20.04
C THR A 502 -31.48 55.89 -21.55
N ASP A 503 -31.12 54.79 -22.24
CA ASP A 503 -31.35 54.61 -23.66
C ASP A 503 -32.85 54.50 -23.97
N VAL A 504 -33.63 53.74 -23.21
CA VAL A 504 -35.10 53.63 -23.35
C VAL A 504 -35.79 54.98 -23.14
N LEU A 505 -35.30 55.80 -22.21
CA LEU A 505 -35.78 57.18 -22.05
C LEU A 505 -35.36 58.06 -23.24
N ALA A 506 -34.20 57.83 -23.85
CA ALA A 506 -33.73 58.52 -25.05
C ALA A 506 -34.47 58.05 -26.33
N LEU A 507 -34.98 56.81 -26.35
CA LEU A 507 -35.80 56.24 -27.44
C LEU A 507 -37.17 56.96 -27.60
N GLY A 508 -37.57 57.80 -26.63
CA GLY A 508 -38.74 58.67 -26.75
C GLY A 508 -38.60 59.84 -27.74
N SER A 509 -37.47 59.94 -28.46
CA SER A 509 -37.25 60.92 -29.52
C SER A 509 -37.78 60.41 -30.87
N ALA A 510 -38.43 61.29 -31.62
CA ALA A 510 -39.31 60.99 -32.77
C ALA A 510 -38.70 60.19 -33.94
N ASP A 511 -37.40 59.87 -33.94
CA ASP A 511 -36.70 59.19 -35.05
C ASP A 511 -36.83 57.65 -35.05
N ILE A 512 -37.25 57.02 -33.94
CA ILE A 512 -37.44 55.56 -33.88
C ILE A 512 -38.77 55.12 -34.50
N TRP A 513 -39.76 56.00 -34.58
CA TRP A 513 -41.04 55.72 -35.25
C TRP A 513 -40.87 55.33 -36.73
N ASN A 514 -39.90 55.94 -37.42
CA ASN A 514 -39.55 55.57 -38.80
C ASN A 514 -38.80 54.24 -38.91
N ARG A 515 -38.19 53.77 -37.82
CA ARG A 515 -37.45 52.49 -37.75
C ARG A 515 -38.30 51.35 -37.18
N LEU A 516 -39.31 51.63 -36.35
CA LEU A 516 -40.19 50.63 -35.78
C LEU A 516 -41.32 50.25 -36.74
N SER A 517 -41.76 51.18 -37.61
CA SER A 517 -42.63 50.86 -38.77
C SER A 517 -41.94 49.97 -39.81
N THR A 518 -40.63 49.76 -39.71
CA THR A 518 -39.85 48.81 -40.51
C THR A 518 -39.59 47.47 -39.81
N VAL A 519 -39.98 47.30 -38.53
CA VAL A 519 -39.92 46.02 -37.79
C VAL A 519 -41.28 45.30 -37.84
N SER A 520 -41.92 45.29 -39.01
CA SER A 520 -43.05 44.38 -39.31
C SER A 520 -42.58 43.02 -39.85
N GLY A 521 -41.29 42.71 -39.70
CA GLY A 521 -40.62 41.53 -40.24
C GLY A 521 -40.04 40.61 -39.18
N LEU A 522 -40.64 40.54 -37.99
CA LEU A 522 -40.30 39.50 -37.02
C LEU A 522 -40.98 38.21 -37.49
N GLU A 523 -40.20 37.33 -38.12
CA GLU A 523 -40.66 35.99 -38.48
C GLU A 523 -40.83 35.16 -37.18
N PRO A 524 -41.99 34.49 -36.98
CA PRO A 524 -42.22 33.60 -35.84
C PRO A 524 -41.10 32.57 -35.66
N ASP A 525 -40.49 32.15 -36.77
CA ASP A 525 -39.35 31.22 -36.83
C ASP A 525 -38.08 31.76 -36.15
N GLU A 526 -37.83 33.07 -36.18
CA GLU A 526 -36.65 33.67 -35.54
C GLU A 526 -36.82 33.79 -34.02
N ILE A 527 -38.04 34.09 -33.57
CA ILE A 527 -38.40 34.13 -32.14
C ILE A 527 -38.38 32.71 -31.55
N ALA A 528 -38.91 31.74 -32.28
CA ALA A 528 -38.84 30.32 -31.95
C ALA A 528 -37.39 29.85 -31.79
N ARG A 529 -36.49 30.20 -32.73
CA ARG A 529 -35.07 29.83 -32.66
C ARG A 529 -34.35 30.45 -31.46
N PHE A 530 -34.60 31.74 -31.18
CA PHE A 530 -33.99 32.43 -30.04
C PHE A 530 -34.44 31.86 -28.69
N MET A 531 -35.73 31.53 -28.57
CA MET A 531 -36.26 30.93 -27.35
C MET A 531 -35.79 29.47 -27.19
N ALA A 532 -35.60 28.72 -28.30
CA ALA A 532 -35.29 27.28 -28.28
C ALA A 532 -33.84 26.99 -27.85
N SER A 533 -32.92 27.93 -28.09
CA SER A 533 -31.54 27.83 -27.63
C SER A 533 -30.99 29.24 -27.36
N PRO A 534 -31.33 29.85 -26.21
CA PRO A 534 -30.94 31.23 -25.89
C PRO A 534 -29.43 31.40 -25.66
N VAL A 535 -28.69 30.29 -25.58
CA VAL A 535 -27.23 30.27 -25.44
C VAL A 535 -26.65 29.45 -26.59
N GLU A 536 -25.96 30.13 -27.50
CA GLU A 536 -25.18 29.47 -28.55
C GLU A 536 -23.87 28.93 -27.96
N VAL A 537 -23.77 27.60 -27.83
CA VAL A 537 -22.54 26.96 -27.34
C VAL A 537 -21.50 26.95 -28.47
N SER A 538 -20.59 27.93 -28.44
CA SER A 538 -19.41 27.95 -29.31
C SER A 538 -18.41 26.87 -28.91
N THR A 539 -18.53 25.69 -29.50
CA THR A 539 -17.58 24.58 -29.29
C THR A 539 -16.28 24.83 -30.04
N ASN A 540 -15.20 25.09 -29.31
CA ASN A 540 -13.85 25.19 -29.85
C ASN A 540 -13.06 23.93 -29.50
N ALA A 541 -12.92 23.00 -30.45
CA ALA A 541 -12.20 21.76 -30.24
C ALA A 541 -10.68 21.97 -30.18
N MET A 542 -10.05 21.57 -29.08
CA MET A 542 -8.59 21.56 -28.94
C MET A 542 -8.05 20.21 -29.39
N PHE A 543 -7.09 20.20 -30.32
CA PHE A 543 -6.49 18.99 -30.93
C PHE A 543 -7.53 18.02 -31.57
N PRO A 544 -8.33 18.49 -32.54
CA PRO A 544 -9.41 17.69 -33.12
C PRO A 544 -8.88 16.45 -33.83
N THR A 545 -9.52 15.30 -33.60
CA THR A 545 -9.27 14.05 -34.32
C THR A 545 -10.43 13.72 -35.24
N ALA A 546 -10.14 13.59 -36.53
CA ALA A 546 -11.12 13.48 -37.61
C ALA A 546 -11.93 12.18 -37.62
N ALA A 547 -11.39 11.08 -37.06
CA ALA A 547 -12.05 9.78 -37.03
C ALA A 547 -11.69 9.02 -35.75
N TYR A 548 -12.63 8.21 -35.25
CA TYR A 548 -12.42 7.34 -34.07
C TYR A 548 -11.26 6.37 -34.31
N GLY A 549 -11.16 5.81 -35.52
CA GLY A 549 -10.04 4.95 -35.92
C GLY A 549 -8.68 5.65 -35.87
N SER A 550 -8.63 6.96 -36.16
CA SER A 550 -7.40 7.75 -36.04
C SER A 550 -6.97 7.92 -34.58
N ALA A 551 -7.92 8.18 -33.67
CA ALA A 551 -7.62 8.24 -32.24
C ALA A 551 -7.14 6.88 -31.69
N MET A 552 -7.79 5.79 -32.11
CA MET A 552 -7.46 4.41 -31.70
C MET A 552 -6.19 3.86 -32.35
N ALA A 553 -5.67 4.51 -33.41
CA ALA A 553 -4.44 4.10 -34.07
C ALA A 553 -3.24 4.11 -33.12
N ALA A 554 -3.20 5.03 -32.14
CA ALA A 554 -2.14 5.05 -31.12
C ALA A 554 -2.07 3.71 -30.35
N LEU A 555 -3.21 3.20 -29.89
CA LEU A 555 -3.30 1.93 -29.15
C LEU A 555 -2.94 0.74 -30.05
N PHE A 556 -3.61 0.60 -31.19
CA PHE A 556 -3.42 -0.57 -32.05
C PHE A 556 -2.02 -0.64 -32.65
N THR A 557 -1.39 0.50 -32.92
CA THR A 557 0.01 0.54 -33.36
C THR A 557 0.93 0.03 -32.26
N ASN A 558 0.80 0.53 -31.03
CA ASN A 558 1.61 0.07 -29.91
C ASN A 558 1.47 -1.45 -29.67
N LEU A 559 0.23 -1.95 -29.66
CA LEU A 559 -0.05 -3.37 -29.48
C LEU A 559 0.52 -4.21 -30.63
N SER A 560 0.38 -3.75 -31.87
CA SER A 560 0.95 -4.43 -33.03
C SER A 560 2.48 -4.53 -32.98
N LEU A 561 3.18 -3.45 -32.58
CA LEU A 561 4.64 -3.44 -32.52
C LEU A 561 5.17 -4.36 -31.43
N TRP A 562 4.46 -4.47 -30.31
CA TRP A 562 4.78 -5.46 -29.29
C TRP A 562 4.61 -6.88 -29.83
N ILE A 563 3.48 -7.18 -30.48
CA ILE A 563 3.23 -8.49 -31.10
C ILE A 563 4.32 -8.80 -32.15
N GLY A 564 4.69 -7.82 -32.99
CA GLY A 564 5.74 -7.97 -33.98
C GLY A 564 7.09 -8.34 -33.37
N ALA A 565 7.49 -7.66 -32.30
CA ALA A 565 8.71 -7.96 -31.55
C ALA A 565 8.64 -9.32 -30.81
N PHE A 566 7.47 -9.72 -30.31
CA PHE A 566 7.27 -11.01 -29.67
C PHE A 566 7.33 -12.18 -30.65
N VAL A 567 6.71 -12.05 -31.82
CA VAL A 567 6.73 -13.05 -32.90
C VAL A 567 8.16 -13.33 -33.36
N LEU A 568 9.04 -12.30 -33.37
CA LEU A 568 10.47 -12.50 -33.64
C LEU A 568 11.11 -13.50 -32.67
N MET A 569 10.79 -13.44 -31.37
CA MET A 569 11.34 -14.38 -30.38
C MET A 569 10.78 -15.79 -30.50
N VAL A 570 9.57 -15.94 -31.05
CA VAL A 570 8.91 -17.25 -31.17
C VAL A 570 9.35 -17.97 -32.44
N ILE A 571 9.44 -17.26 -33.57
CA ILE A 571 9.71 -17.85 -34.89
C ILE A 571 11.21 -17.92 -35.18
N MET A 572 11.96 -16.85 -34.87
CA MET A 572 13.38 -16.80 -35.16
C MET A 572 14.18 -17.36 -34.00
N ARG A 573 15.26 -18.08 -34.32
CA ARG A 573 16.17 -18.61 -33.32
C ARG A 573 16.83 -17.46 -32.56
N VAL A 574 16.65 -17.46 -31.24
CA VAL A 574 17.15 -16.41 -30.36
C VAL A 574 18.65 -16.63 -30.06
N GLU A 575 19.06 -17.88 -29.87
CA GLU A 575 20.46 -18.24 -29.60
C GLU A 575 21.37 -18.06 -30.83
N VAL A 576 22.63 -17.69 -30.57
CA VAL A 576 23.67 -17.51 -31.61
C VAL A 576 24.51 -18.77 -31.71
N ASP A 577 24.61 -19.34 -32.90
CA ASP A 577 25.50 -20.45 -33.21
C ASP A 577 26.94 -19.96 -33.46
N THR A 578 27.92 -20.83 -33.23
CA THR A 578 29.36 -20.50 -33.36
C THR A 578 29.92 -20.76 -34.75
N GLU A 579 29.15 -21.40 -35.64
CA GLU A 579 29.58 -21.75 -36.99
C GLU A 579 29.99 -20.51 -37.79
N GLY A 580 31.26 -20.48 -38.25
CA GLY A 580 31.81 -19.40 -39.07
C GLY A 580 32.22 -18.13 -38.33
N VAL A 581 32.09 -18.07 -36.99
CA VAL A 581 32.61 -17.00 -36.12
C VAL A 581 32.96 -17.60 -34.75
N GLU A 582 34.08 -18.31 -34.70
CA GLU A 582 34.57 -18.97 -33.48
C GLU A 582 35.21 -17.97 -32.51
N GLY A 583 35.02 -18.15 -31.20
CA GLY A 583 35.67 -17.30 -30.17
C GLY A 583 34.91 -16.02 -29.78
N ILE A 584 33.61 -15.93 -30.09
CA ILE A 584 32.77 -14.78 -29.69
C ILE A 584 32.40 -14.85 -28.20
N THR A 585 32.39 -13.69 -27.52
CA THR A 585 31.90 -13.58 -26.14
C THR A 585 30.37 -13.50 -26.05
N VAL A 586 29.80 -13.91 -24.90
CA VAL A 586 28.35 -13.81 -24.63
C VAL A 586 27.79 -12.40 -24.90
N ARG A 587 28.55 -11.35 -24.56
CA ARG A 587 28.16 -9.95 -24.79
C ARG A 587 28.10 -9.61 -26.29
N GLN A 588 29.12 -10.03 -27.05
CA GLN A 588 29.16 -9.79 -28.49
C GLN A 588 28.07 -10.58 -29.22
N ALA A 589 27.76 -11.80 -28.78
CA ALA A 589 26.65 -12.59 -29.31
C ALA A 589 25.30 -11.91 -29.02
N TYR A 590 25.08 -11.44 -27.79
CA TYR A 590 23.87 -10.70 -27.41
C TYR A 590 23.65 -9.47 -28.29
N ILE A 591 24.69 -8.62 -28.44
CA ILE A 591 24.63 -7.39 -29.25
C ILE A 591 24.41 -7.73 -30.72
N GLY A 592 25.13 -8.71 -31.27
CA GLY A 592 25.04 -9.09 -32.68
C GLY A 592 23.65 -9.58 -33.07
N ARG A 593 23.02 -10.40 -32.23
CA ARG A 593 21.65 -10.88 -32.46
C ARG A 593 20.60 -9.79 -32.20
N TRP A 594 20.79 -8.95 -31.18
CA TRP A 594 19.92 -7.79 -30.95
C TRP A 594 19.90 -6.86 -32.18
N LEU A 595 21.05 -6.58 -32.81
CA LEU A 595 21.12 -5.76 -34.02
C LEU A 595 20.34 -6.37 -35.20
N LEU A 596 20.35 -7.71 -35.33
CA LEU A 596 19.57 -8.41 -36.36
C LEU A 596 18.08 -8.20 -36.14
N PHE A 597 17.59 -8.43 -34.93
CA PHE A 597 16.18 -8.24 -34.61
C PHE A 597 15.78 -6.76 -34.63
N ALA A 598 16.67 -5.84 -34.24
CA ALA A 598 16.44 -4.41 -34.32
C ALA A 598 16.23 -3.96 -35.77
N THR A 599 17.03 -4.49 -36.71
CA THR A 599 16.84 -4.21 -38.13
C THR A 599 15.46 -4.65 -38.61
N ILE A 600 15.01 -5.85 -38.23
CA ILE A 600 13.70 -6.37 -38.63
C ILE A 600 12.56 -5.60 -37.94
N ALA A 601 12.70 -5.27 -36.66
CA ALA A 601 11.72 -4.50 -35.90
C ALA A 601 11.57 -3.07 -36.44
N VAL A 602 12.65 -2.44 -36.92
CA VAL A 602 12.57 -1.16 -37.63
C VAL A 602 11.75 -1.29 -38.91
N PHE A 603 11.96 -2.35 -39.71
CA PHE A 603 11.12 -2.60 -40.89
C PHE A 603 9.65 -2.86 -40.54
N GLN A 604 9.38 -3.61 -39.47
CA GLN A 604 8.02 -3.79 -38.93
C GLN A 604 7.40 -2.44 -38.57
N ALA A 605 8.12 -1.61 -37.81
CA ALA A 605 7.63 -0.31 -37.36
C ALA A 605 7.34 0.65 -38.52
N VAL A 606 8.27 0.74 -39.48
CA VAL A 606 8.09 1.54 -40.69
C VAL A 606 6.89 1.03 -41.49
N LEU A 607 6.77 -0.29 -41.71
CA LEU A 607 5.66 -0.86 -42.48
C LEU A 607 4.31 -0.58 -41.82
N VAL A 608 4.19 -0.84 -40.51
CA VAL A 608 2.96 -0.59 -39.74
C VAL A 608 2.58 0.88 -39.86
N CYS A 609 3.51 1.79 -39.55
CA CYS A 609 3.22 3.22 -39.51
C CYS A 609 2.90 3.79 -40.89
N VAL A 610 3.65 3.41 -41.93
CA VAL A 610 3.37 3.82 -43.31
C VAL A 610 2.02 3.28 -43.76
N GLY A 611 1.68 2.03 -43.43
CA GLY A 611 0.37 1.48 -43.73
C GLY A 611 -0.77 2.21 -43.02
N ASN A 612 -0.59 2.61 -41.76
CA ASN A 612 -1.55 3.44 -41.03
C ASN A 612 -1.78 4.78 -41.75
N LEU A 613 -0.70 5.42 -42.22
CA LEU A 613 -0.79 6.65 -43.02
C LEU A 613 -1.52 6.41 -44.36
N VAL A 614 -1.31 5.26 -45.01
CA VAL A 614 -2.01 4.89 -46.25
C VAL A 614 -3.51 4.62 -46.01
N ILE A 615 -3.87 4.05 -44.86
CA ILE A 615 -5.27 3.87 -44.44
C ILE A 615 -5.95 5.22 -44.18
N GLY A 616 -5.17 6.28 -43.96
CA GLY A 616 -5.66 7.64 -43.77
C GLY A 616 -5.64 8.10 -42.31
N VAL A 617 -4.91 7.41 -41.42
CA VAL A 617 -4.76 7.84 -40.02
C VAL A 617 -4.24 9.27 -39.98
N GLN A 618 -4.98 10.15 -39.29
CA GLN A 618 -4.60 11.55 -39.12
C GLN A 618 -3.21 11.65 -38.48
N THR A 619 -2.36 12.53 -39.02
CA THR A 619 -1.09 12.86 -38.41
C THR A 619 -0.76 14.34 -38.53
N ALA A 620 -0.29 14.93 -37.43
CA ALA A 620 0.26 16.29 -37.42
C ALA A 620 1.63 16.34 -38.11
N ASN A 621 2.44 15.28 -37.98
CA ASN A 621 3.72 15.16 -38.69
C ASN A 621 4.04 13.68 -38.97
N ALA A 622 4.04 13.30 -40.25
CA ALA A 622 4.27 11.93 -40.69
C ALA A 622 5.66 11.38 -40.31
N PHE A 623 6.71 12.21 -40.35
CA PHE A 623 8.07 11.78 -39.97
C PHE A 623 8.17 11.53 -38.48
N ALA A 624 7.57 12.39 -37.66
CA ALA A 624 7.52 12.20 -36.22
C ALA A 624 6.69 10.96 -35.85
N TYR A 625 5.59 10.70 -36.55
CA TYR A 625 4.77 9.49 -36.37
C TYR A 625 5.57 8.21 -36.63
N VAL A 626 6.23 8.11 -37.79
CA VAL A 626 7.08 6.95 -38.13
C VAL A 626 8.27 6.83 -37.19
N GLY A 627 8.93 7.94 -36.85
CA GLY A 627 10.05 7.96 -35.90
C GLY A 627 9.65 7.49 -34.49
N THR A 628 8.47 7.89 -34.05
CA THR A 628 7.87 7.44 -32.78
C THR A 628 7.61 5.93 -32.82
N GLY A 629 6.98 5.44 -33.88
CA GLY A 629 6.76 4.00 -34.08
C GLY A 629 8.05 3.18 -34.10
N VAL A 630 9.13 3.70 -34.71
CA VAL A 630 10.44 3.04 -34.71
C VAL A 630 11.02 2.94 -33.29
N LEU A 631 10.99 4.02 -32.51
CA LEU A 631 11.51 3.99 -31.14
C LEU A 631 10.68 3.07 -30.24
N ILE A 632 9.35 3.08 -30.39
CA ILE A 632 8.43 2.16 -29.72
C ILE A 632 8.80 0.70 -30.05
N GLY A 633 8.96 0.38 -31.33
CA GLY A 633 9.36 -0.96 -31.78
C GLY A 633 10.70 -1.40 -31.18
N LEU A 634 11.68 -0.50 -31.10
CA LEU A 634 12.98 -0.78 -30.47
C LEU A 634 12.89 -0.94 -28.93
N ALA A 635 12.03 -0.17 -28.26
CA ALA A 635 11.78 -0.30 -26.82
C ALA A 635 11.20 -1.66 -26.49
N TYR A 636 10.12 -2.05 -27.20
CA TYR A 636 9.46 -3.34 -27.00
C TYR A 636 10.37 -4.49 -27.37
N LEU A 637 11.10 -4.39 -28.49
CA LEU A 637 12.11 -5.38 -28.84
C LEU A 637 13.14 -5.55 -27.72
N SER A 638 13.67 -4.46 -27.17
CA SER A 638 14.74 -4.53 -26.16
C SER A 638 14.26 -5.20 -24.87
N ILE A 639 13.04 -4.90 -24.43
CA ILE A 639 12.40 -5.54 -23.27
C ILE A 639 12.17 -7.03 -23.54
N ILE A 640 11.49 -7.35 -24.64
CA ILE A 640 11.11 -8.72 -24.99
C ILE A 640 12.34 -9.60 -25.24
N TYR A 641 13.34 -9.07 -25.93
CA TYR A 641 14.60 -9.77 -26.21
C TYR A 641 15.39 -10.01 -24.92
N ALA A 642 15.52 -9.01 -24.04
CA ALA A 642 16.20 -9.17 -22.77
C ALA A 642 15.57 -10.29 -21.92
N LEU A 643 14.24 -10.31 -21.79
CA LEU A 643 13.54 -11.34 -21.04
C LEU A 643 13.67 -12.72 -21.70
N SER A 644 13.46 -12.81 -23.01
CA SER A 644 13.48 -14.09 -23.76
C SER A 644 14.87 -14.73 -23.80
N VAL A 645 15.94 -13.94 -23.96
CA VAL A 645 17.33 -14.43 -24.00
C VAL A 645 17.84 -14.85 -22.62
N CYS A 646 17.37 -14.20 -21.55
CA CYS A 646 17.82 -14.49 -20.19
C CYS A 646 17.09 -15.68 -19.57
N PHE A 647 15.78 -15.81 -19.84
CA PHE A 647 14.92 -16.80 -19.17
C PHE A 647 14.32 -17.86 -20.11
N GLY A 648 14.60 -17.82 -21.42
CA GLY A 648 14.06 -18.79 -22.39
C GLY A 648 12.54 -18.74 -22.50
N ILE A 649 11.88 -19.90 -22.43
CA ILE A 649 10.39 -20.00 -22.51
C ILE A 649 9.70 -19.24 -21.38
N VAL A 650 10.30 -19.20 -20.18
CA VAL A 650 9.76 -18.47 -19.03
C VAL A 650 9.75 -16.97 -19.32
N GLY A 651 10.81 -16.48 -19.97
CA GLY A 651 10.90 -15.09 -20.43
C GLY A 651 9.81 -14.72 -21.43
N LYS A 652 9.49 -15.63 -22.36
CA LYS A 652 8.38 -15.46 -23.30
C LYS A 652 7.03 -15.38 -22.56
N GLY A 653 6.82 -16.22 -21.53
CA GLY A 653 5.65 -16.13 -20.65
C GLY A 653 5.53 -14.80 -19.92
N LEU A 654 6.64 -14.27 -19.39
CA LEU A 654 6.68 -12.95 -18.75
C LEU A 654 6.33 -11.81 -19.73
N CYS A 655 6.73 -11.91 -21.00
CA CYS A 655 6.36 -10.93 -22.01
C CYS A 655 4.84 -10.91 -22.27
N ILE A 656 4.19 -12.08 -22.27
CA ILE A 656 2.72 -12.17 -22.40
C ILE A 656 2.05 -11.57 -21.17
N LEU A 657 2.55 -11.89 -19.96
CA LEU A 657 2.04 -11.33 -18.71
C LEU A 657 2.13 -9.79 -18.69
N LEU A 658 3.23 -9.22 -19.17
CA LEU A 658 3.39 -7.76 -19.27
C LEU A 658 2.35 -7.12 -20.20
N VAL A 659 2.03 -7.75 -21.35
CA VAL A 659 0.98 -7.25 -22.25
C VAL A 659 -0.38 -7.22 -21.56
N ILE A 660 -0.72 -8.25 -20.78
CA ILE A 660 -1.99 -8.33 -20.06
C ILE A 660 -2.17 -7.15 -19.11
N PHE A 661 -1.09 -6.68 -18.45
CA PHE A 661 -1.14 -5.47 -17.62
C PHE A 661 -1.15 -4.17 -18.42
N GLN A 662 -0.45 -4.13 -19.56
CA GLN A 662 -0.33 -2.93 -20.38
C GLN A 662 -1.65 -2.53 -21.06
N ILE A 663 -2.50 -3.47 -21.47
CA ILE A 663 -3.75 -3.15 -22.17
C ILE A 663 -4.69 -2.27 -21.30
N PRO A 664 -5.08 -2.69 -20.08
CA PRO A 664 -5.89 -1.86 -19.18
C PRO A 664 -5.06 -0.75 -18.50
N GLY A 665 -3.78 -1.00 -18.23
CA GLY A 665 -2.95 -0.14 -17.39
C GLY A 665 -2.27 1.03 -18.10
N ALA A 666 -2.37 1.18 -19.42
CA ALA A 666 -1.66 2.21 -20.18
C ALA A 666 -2.55 3.32 -20.78
N SER A 667 -3.77 3.49 -20.28
CA SER A 667 -4.74 4.50 -20.73
C SER A 667 -5.08 4.49 -22.24
N GLY A 668 -4.95 3.32 -22.88
CA GLY A 668 -5.22 3.20 -24.31
C GLY A 668 -6.68 3.35 -24.69
N LEU A 669 -7.58 2.76 -23.89
CA LEU A 669 -9.02 2.72 -24.13
C LEU A 669 -9.80 3.71 -23.26
N TYR A 670 -9.36 3.91 -22.02
CA TYR A 670 -10.00 4.78 -21.05
C TYR A 670 -8.96 5.70 -20.41
N PRO A 671 -9.36 6.89 -19.94
CA PRO A 671 -8.52 7.72 -19.09
C PRO A 671 -8.01 6.93 -17.89
N ILE A 672 -6.76 7.15 -17.49
CA ILE A 672 -6.16 6.41 -16.39
C ILE A 672 -6.86 6.68 -15.06
N GLU A 673 -7.46 7.86 -14.91
CA GLU A 673 -8.22 8.32 -13.76
C GLU A 673 -9.45 7.45 -13.48
N MET A 674 -10.04 6.86 -14.53
CA MET A 674 -11.19 5.96 -14.42
C MET A 674 -10.78 4.53 -14.00
N MET A 675 -9.49 4.22 -13.97
CA MET A 675 -9.01 2.89 -13.62
C MET A 675 -8.85 2.71 -12.10
N PRO A 676 -9.01 1.48 -11.58
CA PRO A 676 -8.73 1.17 -10.18
C PRO A 676 -7.32 1.61 -9.75
N ALA A 677 -7.14 1.91 -8.46
CA ALA A 677 -5.89 2.44 -7.90
C ALA A 677 -4.65 1.59 -8.25
N PHE A 678 -4.80 0.26 -8.34
CA PHE A 678 -3.75 -0.64 -8.78
C PHE A 678 -3.19 -0.29 -10.17
N PHE A 679 -4.06 -0.08 -11.17
CA PHE A 679 -3.63 0.28 -12.52
C PHE A 679 -3.09 1.70 -12.59
N ARG A 680 -3.65 2.64 -11.81
CA ARG A 680 -3.12 4.01 -11.66
C ARG A 680 -1.70 4.02 -11.11
N GLY A 681 -1.39 3.17 -10.12
CA GLY A 681 -0.04 3.03 -9.56
C GLY A 681 0.94 2.34 -10.52
N LEU A 682 0.45 1.41 -11.35
CA LEU A 682 1.28 0.71 -12.34
C LEU A 682 1.56 1.56 -13.58
N TYR A 683 0.66 2.48 -13.93
CA TYR A 683 0.69 3.32 -15.14
C TYR A 683 2.06 3.93 -15.48
N PRO A 684 2.84 4.52 -14.54
CA PRO A 684 4.11 5.15 -14.87
C PRO A 684 5.22 4.16 -15.24
N PHE A 685 5.07 2.87 -14.89
CA PHE A 685 6.08 1.84 -15.15
C PHE A 685 5.83 1.09 -16.46
N LEU A 686 4.68 1.31 -17.10
CA LEU A 686 4.30 0.62 -18.32
C LEU A 686 4.82 1.36 -19.55
N PRO A 687 5.57 0.71 -20.45
CA PRO A 687 6.11 1.37 -21.64
C PRO A 687 5.02 1.72 -22.67
N PHE A 688 3.87 1.02 -22.64
CA PHE A 688 2.71 1.36 -23.48
C PHE A 688 2.17 2.76 -23.20
N THR A 689 2.23 3.23 -21.96
CA THR A 689 1.76 4.57 -21.56
C THR A 689 2.43 5.63 -22.42
N TYR A 690 3.77 5.65 -22.38
CA TYR A 690 4.57 6.62 -23.12
C TYR A 690 4.50 6.39 -24.64
N GLY A 691 4.36 5.15 -25.08
CA GLY A 691 4.21 4.81 -26.50
C GLY A 691 2.87 5.29 -27.08
N ILE A 692 1.77 5.17 -26.33
CA ILE A 692 0.45 5.62 -26.76
C ILE A 692 0.40 7.15 -26.75
N ASP A 693 0.87 7.79 -25.68
CA ASP A 693 0.85 9.24 -25.57
C ASP A 693 1.78 9.93 -26.58
N ALA A 694 2.97 9.37 -26.84
CA ALA A 694 3.83 9.87 -27.91
C ALA A 694 3.17 9.78 -29.29
N MET A 695 2.43 8.69 -29.55
CA MET A 695 1.70 8.54 -30.81
C MET A 695 0.52 9.51 -30.89
N ARG A 696 -0.21 9.75 -29.79
CA ARG A 696 -1.30 10.75 -29.72
C ARG A 696 -0.81 12.16 -30.07
N GLU A 697 0.34 12.59 -29.56
CA GLU A 697 0.95 13.88 -29.92
C GLU A 697 1.22 13.99 -31.44
N THR A 698 1.66 12.89 -32.06
CA THR A 698 1.91 12.88 -33.52
C THR A 698 0.63 12.77 -34.37
N ILE A 699 -0.49 12.34 -33.77
CA ILE A 699 -1.81 12.19 -34.43
C ILE A 699 -2.62 13.48 -34.30
N SER A 700 -2.84 13.93 -33.07
CA SER A 700 -3.77 15.01 -32.72
C SER A 700 -3.11 16.39 -32.66
N GLY A 701 -1.78 16.44 -32.48
CA GLY A 701 -0.99 17.67 -32.44
C GLY A 701 -0.05 17.73 -31.23
N PHE A 702 1.01 18.53 -31.35
CA PHE A 702 2.06 18.64 -30.33
C PHE A 702 1.74 19.71 -29.28
N TYR A 703 2.04 19.43 -28.02
CA TYR A 703 1.95 20.40 -26.92
C TYR A 703 3.27 20.50 -26.13
N GLY A 704 3.90 21.68 -26.18
CA GLY A 704 5.13 21.99 -25.44
C GLY A 704 6.27 21.00 -25.71
N LEU A 705 6.81 20.41 -24.65
CA LEU A 705 7.90 19.41 -24.70
C LEU A 705 7.41 17.97 -24.40
N HIS A 706 6.10 17.72 -24.43
CA HIS A 706 5.55 16.41 -24.05
C HIS A 706 6.03 15.27 -24.94
N TRP A 707 5.97 15.45 -26.26
CA TRP A 707 6.50 14.45 -27.20
C TRP A 707 7.97 14.12 -26.93
N TRP A 708 8.82 15.12 -26.68
CA TRP A 708 10.23 14.90 -26.34
C TRP A 708 10.41 14.16 -25.01
N ARG A 709 9.58 14.47 -24.01
CA ARG A 709 9.57 13.75 -22.72
C ARG A 709 9.23 12.28 -22.92
N PHE A 710 8.18 11.97 -23.69
CA PHE A 710 7.77 10.59 -23.96
C PHE A 710 8.81 9.82 -24.77
N MET A 711 9.38 10.44 -25.81
CA MET A 711 10.48 9.88 -26.58
C MET A 711 11.72 9.63 -25.71
N GLY A 712 12.05 10.56 -24.81
CA GLY A 712 13.14 10.41 -23.83
C GLY A 712 12.92 9.23 -22.89
N THR A 713 11.70 9.07 -22.35
CA THR A 713 11.35 7.93 -21.49
C THR A 713 11.40 6.61 -22.25
N LEU A 714 10.90 6.54 -23.50
CA LEU A 714 11.02 5.34 -24.32
C LEU A 714 12.47 4.98 -24.63
N ALA A 715 13.34 5.97 -24.89
CA ALA A 715 14.77 5.75 -25.05
C ALA A 715 15.42 5.23 -23.74
N LEU A 716 14.94 5.70 -22.58
CA LEU A 716 15.35 5.14 -21.29
C LEU A 716 14.94 3.67 -21.16
N PHE A 717 13.73 3.28 -21.56
CA PHE A 717 13.33 1.87 -21.60
C PHE A 717 14.21 1.01 -22.51
N VAL A 718 14.56 1.50 -23.71
CA VAL A 718 15.50 0.82 -24.61
C VAL A 718 16.82 0.57 -23.91
N THR A 719 17.42 1.63 -23.35
CA THR A 719 18.75 1.56 -22.74
C THR A 719 18.78 0.69 -21.49
N LEU A 720 17.79 0.83 -20.59
CA LEU A 720 17.68 0.02 -19.38
C LEU A 720 17.46 -1.45 -19.71
N ALA A 721 16.51 -1.78 -20.59
CA ALA A 721 16.23 -3.17 -20.96
C ALA A 721 17.42 -3.83 -21.66
N TRP A 722 18.11 -3.10 -22.53
CA TRP A 722 19.29 -3.58 -23.23
C TRP A 722 20.47 -3.84 -22.28
N LEU A 723 20.75 -2.90 -21.35
CA LEU A 723 21.81 -3.08 -20.33
C LEU A 723 21.49 -4.22 -19.37
N LEU A 724 20.23 -4.29 -18.92
CA LEU A 724 19.72 -5.34 -18.06
C LEU A 724 19.89 -6.70 -18.73
N GLY A 725 19.46 -6.85 -19.98
CA GLY A 725 19.63 -8.06 -20.76
C GLY A 725 21.09 -8.47 -20.96
N LEU A 726 21.98 -7.52 -21.28
CA LEU A 726 23.42 -7.77 -21.43
C LEU A 726 24.07 -8.26 -20.12
N PHE A 727 23.65 -7.70 -18.99
CA PHE A 727 24.12 -8.10 -17.66
C PHE A 727 23.58 -9.47 -17.24
N LEU A 728 22.26 -9.65 -17.29
CA LEU A 728 21.58 -10.90 -16.89
C LEU A 728 22.01 -12.06 -17.77
N ARG A 729 22.16 -11.86 -19.08
CA ARG A 729 22.59 -12.94 -19.98
C ARG A 729 23.97 -13.49 -19.62
N GLY A 730 24.88 -12.64 -19.14
CA GLY A 730 26.18 -13.09 -18.64
C GLY A 730 26.10 -13.97 -17.38
N ARG A 731 25.08 -13.79 -16.54
CA ARG A 731 24.89 -14.51 -15.27
C ARG A 731 23.98 -15.74 -15.41
N LEU A 732 22.97 -15.66 -16.27
CA LEU A 732 21.92 -16.66 -16.48
C LEU A 732 22.12 -17.51 -17.74
N GLY A 733 23.21 -17.32 -18.50
CA GLY A 733 23.47 -18.13 -19.70
C GLY A 733 23.61 -19.63 -19.39
N SER A 734 24.09 -19.98 -18.20
CA SER A 734 24.05 -21.34 -17.67
C SER A 734 22.60 -21.84 -17.53
N PHE A 735 21.71 -21.04 -16.93
CA PHE A 735 20.32 -21.43 -16.65
C PHE A 735 19.56 -21.74 -17.94
N ALA A 736 19.69 -20.88 -18.96
CA ALA A 736 19.07 -21.08 -20.26
C ALA A 736 19.49 -22.41 -20.92
N LEU A 737 20.76 -22.82 -20.79
CA LEU A 737 21.26 -24.07 -21.35
C LEU A 737 20.64 -25.31 -20.68
N LEU A 738 20.67 -25.38 -19.35
CA LEU A 738 20.13 -26.55 -18.64
C LEU A 738 18.61 -26.64 -18.77
N PHE A 739 17.92 -25.51 -18.68
CA PHE A 739 16.48 -25.47 -18.86
C PHE A 739 16.08 -25.94 -20.27
N ASN A 740 16.77 -25.47 -21.31
CA ASN A 740 16.54 -25.93 -22.68
C ASN A 740 16.87 -27.43 -22.88
N ARG A 741 17.91 -27.96 -22.22
CA ARG A 741 18.20 -29.41 -22.24
C ARG A 741 17.09 -30.21 -21.58
N ARG A 742 16.61 -29.80 -20.40
CA ARG A 742 15.48 -30.44 -19.71
C ARG A 742 14.20 -30.37 -20.52
N LEU A 743 13.92 -29.24 -21.18
CA LEU A 743 12.80 -29.11 -22.11
C LEU A 743 12.96 -30.10 -23.28
N ALA A 744 14.16 -30.23 -23.83
CA ALA A 744 14.46 -31.19 -24.91
C ALA A 744 14.16 -32.62 -24.47
N GLU A 745 14.53 -32.99 -23.23
CA GLU A 745 14.27 -34.30 -22.64
C GLU A 745 12.77 -34.61 -22.53
N THR A 746 11.90 -33.60 -22.40
CA THR A 746 10.44 -33.83 -22.35
C THR A 746 9.85 -34.27 -23.69
N GLY A 747 10.54 -34.00 -24.82
CA GLY A 747 10.04 -34.27 -26.17
C GLY A 747 8.79 -33.45 -26.59
N LEU A 748 8.24 -32.62 -25.70
CA LEU A 748 7.01 -31.85 -25.92
C LEU A 748 7.28 -30.48 -26.58
N MET A 749 8.51 -29.97 -26.49
CA MET A 749 8.88 -28.67 -27.04
C MET A 749 10.22 -28.71 -27.77
N ILE A 750 10.30 -28.00 -28.89
CA ILE A 750 11.55 -27.77 -29.63
C ILE A 750 12.39 -26.78 -28.81
N SER A 751 13.58 -27.20 -28.36
CA SER A 751 14.50 -26.34 -27.61
C SER A 751 15.69 -25.91 -28.47
N GLU A 752 16.24 -24.73 -28.16
CA GLU A 752 17.40 -24.19 -28.86
C GLU A 752 18.70 -24.62 -28.16
N ASP A 753 19.65 -25.14 -28.94
CA ASP A 753 21.00 -25.43 -28.43
C ASP A 753 21.74 -24.12 -28.10
N VAL A 754 22.05 -23.95 -26.81
CA VAL A 754 22.87 -22.85 -26.30
C VAL A 754 24.35 -23.22 -26.47
N GLN A 755 24.99 -22.70 -27.51
CA GLN A 755 26.40 -23.01 -27.83
C GLN A 755 27.40 -22.09 -27.11
N ILE A 756 26.96 -20.89 -26.71
CA ILE A 756 27.82 -19.86 -26.11
C ILE A 756 27.42 -19.69 -24.64
N THR A 757 28.16 -20.33 -23.73
CA THR A 757 27.92 -20.28 -22.28
C THR A 757 28.78 -19.22 -21.59
N GLY A 758 28.24 -18.66 -20.50
CA GLY A 758 28.94 -17.71 -19.64
C GLY A 758 30.06 -18.37 -18.82
N ARG A 759 30.90 -17.51 -18.21
CA ARG A 759 32.10 -17.87 -17.41
C ARG A 759 31.87 -19.05 -16.46
N ARG A 760 32.81 -20.01 -16.44
CA ARG A 760 33.04 -20.89 -15.27
C ARG A 760 33.69 -20.04 -14.16
N ARG A 761 33.35 -20.27 -12.90
CA ARG A 761 33.77 -19.39 -11.79
C ARG A 761 35.26 -19.58 -11.49
N THR A 762 36.09 -18.58 -11.79
CA THR A 762 37.54 -18.53 -11.44
C THR A 762 37.86 -19.01 -10.03
N PRO A 763 37.12 -18.60 -8.97
CA PRO A 763 37.41 -19.03 -7.59
C PRO A 763 37.25 -20.53 -7.38
N GLU A 764 36.30 -21.15 -8.08
CA GLU A 764 36.04 -22.60 -8.01
C GLU A 764 37.14 -23.37 -8.77
N ILE A 765 37.63 -22.83 -9.90
CA ILE A 765 38.77 -23.38 -10.64
C ILE A 765 40.06 -23.28 -9.81
N ILE A 766 40.31 -22.13 -9.15
CA ILE A 766 41.48 -21.94 -8.26
C ILE A 766 41.39 -22.91 -7.07
N ARG A 767 40.21 -23.05 -6.45
CA ARG A 767 40.01 -23.95 -5.32
C ARG A 767 40.15 -25.41 -5.73
N ALA A 768 39.62 -25.81 -6.88
CA ALA A 768 39.81 -27.16 -7.44
C ALA A 768 41.29 -27.46 -7.76
N LEU A 769 42.05 -26.46 -8.23
CA LEU A 769 43.50 -26.59 -8.48
C LEU A 769 44.37 -26.62 -7.21
N THR A 770 43.88 -26.05 -6.10
CA THR A 770 44.63 -25.92 -4.84
C THR A 770 44.30 -27.05 -3.86
N ASP A 771 43.04 -27.49 -3.84
CA ASP A 771 42.50 -28.53 -2.95
C ASP A 771 41.39 -29.32 -3.67
N GLY A 772 41.79 -30.16 -4.64
CA GLY A 772 40.86 -30.91 -5.48
C GLY A 772 40.02 -31.94 -4.71
N ASP A 773 40.59 -32.58 -3.69
CA ASP A 773 39.89 -33.58 -2.87
C ASP A 773 38.91 -32.91 -1.89
N GLY A 774 39.32 -31.84 -1.21
CA GLY A 774 38.45 -31.07 -0.32
C GLY A 774 37.34 -30.34 -1.08
N PHE A 775 37.63 -29.80 -2.28
CA PHE A 775 36.62 -29.19 -3.15
C PHE A 775 35.58 -30.22 -3.61
N ARG A 776 35.99 -31.41 -4.06
CA ARG A 776 35.06 -32.48 -4.45
C ARG A 776 34.18 -32.94 -3.29
N ALA A 777 34.75 -33.11 -2.09
CA ALA A 777 34.00 -33.48 -0.90
C ALA A 777 32.97 -32.40 -0.50
N ASP A 778 33.35 -31.12 -0.52
CA ASP A 778 32.46 -29.99 -0.24
C ASP A 778 31.32 -29.86 -1.26
N VAL A 779 31.60 -30.13 -2.54
CA VAL A 779 30.58 -30.10 -3.59
C VAL A 779 29.64 -31.29 -3.47
N ALA A 780 30.15 -32.49 -3.24
CA ALA A 780 29.34 -33.69 -3.03
C ALA A 780 28.41 -33.55 -1.82
N GLN A 781 28.91 -33.00 -0.70
CA GLN A 781 28.11 -32.75 0.48
C GLN A 781 26.99 -31.72 0.24
N ARG A 782 27.29 -30.64 -0.50
CA ARG A 782 26.28 -29.64 -0.91
C ARG A 782 25.24 -30.23 -1.87
N ALA A 783 25.67 -31.07 -2.81
CA ALA A 783 24.80 -31.77 -3.75
C ALA A 783 23.84 -32.74 -3.05
N GLN A 784 24.33 -33.51 -2.08
CA GLN A 784 23.51 -34.43 -1.31
C GLN A 784 22.46 -33.68 -0.47
N ARG A 785 22.87 -32.67 0.31
CA ARG A 785 21.95 -31.87 1.14
C ARG A 785 20.85 -31.19 0.31
N PHE A 786 21.21 -30.66 -0.86
CA PHE A 786 20.26 -30.01 -1.76
C PHE A 786 19.36 -31.02 -2.47
N GLY A 787 19.93 -32.13 -2.96
CA GLY A 787 19.23 -33.17 -3.72
C GLY A 787 18.16 -33.91 -2.91
N GLU A 788 18.43 -34.21 -1.63
CA GLU A 788 17.47 -34.87 -0.72
C GLU A 788 16.18 -34.05 -0.54
N HIS A 789 16.28 -32.72 -0.54
CA HIS A 789 15.14 -31.82 -0.30
C HIS A 789 14.60 -31.16 -1.57
N TYR A 790 15.26 -31.29 -2.73
CA TYR A 790 14.88 -30.57 -3.96
C TYR A 790 13.47 -30.93 -4.43
N ARG A 791 13.13 -32.24 -4.52
CA ARG A 791 11.78 -32.67 -4.92
C ARG A 791 10.71 -32.20 -3.94
N THR A 792 11.02 -32.22 -2.65
CA THR A 792 10.10 -31.78 -1.59
C THR A 792 9.88 -30.27 -1.65
N ARG A 793 10.95 -29.47 -1.82
CA ARG A 793 10.88 -28.02 -1.99
C ARG A 793 10.10 -27.63 -3.25
N LEU A 794 10.31 -28.30 -4.38
CA LEU A 794 9.57 -28.04 -5.61
C LEU A 794 8.07 -28.32 -5.44
N ARG A 795 7.69 -29.47 -4.86
CA ARG A 795 6.30 -29.81 -4.58
C ARG A 795 5.66 -28.85 -3.58
N LEU A 796 6.38 -28.48 -2.52
CA LEU A 796 5.91 -27.52 -1.53
C LEU A 796 5.72 -26.13 -2.15
N THR A 797 6.61 -25.71 -3.05
CA THR A 797 6.46 -24.44 -3.80
C THR A 797 5.21 -24.45 -4.66
N LEU A 798 4.93 -25.56 -5.36
CA LEU A 798 3.72 -25.71 -6.18
C LEU A 798 2.45 -25.72 -5.32
N LEU A 799 2.47 -26.42 -4.19
CA LEU A 799 1.34 -26.46 -3.24
C LEU A 799 1.08 -25.10 -2.60
N VAL A 800 2.12 -24.45 -2.09
CA VAL A 800 2.04 -23.09 -1.52
C VAL A 800 1.62 -22.10 -2.59
N GLY A 801 2.14 -22.24 -3.81
CA GLY A 801 1.76 -21.45 -4.97
C GLY A 801 0.27 -21.53 -5.29
N ALA A 802 -0.24 -22.76 -5.46
CA ALA A 802 -1.65 -23.01 -5.72
C ALA A 802 -2.53 -22.54 -4.54
N ALA A 803 -2.12 -22.83 -3.30
CA ALA A 803 -2.82 -22.38 -2.10
C ALA A 803 -2.88 -20.85 -2.03
N GLY A 804 -1.79 -20.14 -2.34
CA GLY A 804 -1.75 -18.68 -2.37
C GLY A 804 -2.70 -18.09 -3.42
N ILE A 805 -2.80 -18.71 -4.60
CA ILE A 805 -3.78 -18.30 -5.62
C ILE A 805 -5.22 -18.57 -5.15
N VAL A 806 -5.48 -19.72 -4.51
CA VAL A 806 -6.80 -20.05 -3.96
C VAL A 806 -7.19 -19.07 -2.85
N VAL A 807 -6.28 -18.75 -1.93
CA VAL A 807 -6.51 -17.77 -0.85
C VAL A 807 -6.77 -16.39 -1.44
N LEU A 808 -5.97 -15.93 -2.40
CA LEU A 808 -6.20 -14.64 -3.06
C LEU A 808 -7.52 -14.64 -3.83
N ALA A 809 -7.87 -15.71 -4.53
CA ALA A 809 -9.17 -15.84 -5.20
C ALA A 809 -10.32 -15.78 -4.20
N LEU A 810 -10.18 -16.43 -3.03
CA LEU A 810 -11.16 -16.41 -1.95
C LEU A 810 -11.27 -15.00 -1.33
N CYS A 811 -10.15 -14.31 -1.10
CA CYS A 811 -10.13 -12.91 -0.68
C CYS A 811 -10.79 -11.97 -1.71
N GLY A 812 -10.56 -12.19 -3.01
CA GLY A 812 -11.21 -11.42 -4.07
C GLY A 812 -12.72 -11.72 -4.20
N TRP A 813 -13.15 -12.88 -3.73
CA TRP A 813 -14.56 -13.23 -3.61
C TRP A 813 -15.20 -12.59 -2.36
N LEU A 814 -14.51 -12.58 -1.23
CA LEU A 814 -14.96 -12.01 0.05
C LEU A 814 -14.93 -10.48 0.11
N ILE A 815 -14.05 -9.83 -0.66
CA ILE A 815 -13.84 -8.37 -0.63
C ILE A 815 -14.07 -7.79 -2.04
N PRO A 816 -15.32 -7.41 -2.39
CA PRO A 816 -15.68 -7.01 -3.74
C PRO A 816 -14.91 -5.79 -4.25
N ASP A 817 -14.63 -4.82 -3.38
CA ASP A 817 -13.99 -3.54 -3.75
C ASP A 817 -12.47 -3.68 -3.98
N ALA A 818 -11.88 -4.79 -3.52
CA ALA A 818 -10.45 -5.04 -3.64
C ALA A 818 -10.08 -5.92 -4.85
N LYS A 819 -11.02 -6.30 -5.72
CA LYS A 819 -10.77 -7.26 -6.83
C LYS A 819 -9.55 -6.91 -7.70
N ALA A 820 -9.38 -5.64 -8.05
CA ALA A 820 -8.23 -5.19 -8.85
C ALA A 820 -6.91 -5.30 -8.07
N VAL A 821 -6.92 -5.00 -6.77
CA VAL A 821 -5.75 -5.13 -5.89
C VAL A 821 -5.40 -6.59 -5.68
N VAL A 822 -6.41 -7.45 -5.44
CA VAL A 822 -6.25 -8.90 -5.31
C VAL A 822 -5.68 -9.51 -6.58
N LEU A 823 -6.15 -9.09 -7.76
CA LEU A 823 -5.57 -9.50 -9.05
C LEU A 823 -4.11 -9.07 -9.16
N GLY A 824 -3.79 -7.84 -8.73
CA GLY A 824 -2.42 -7.34 -8.64
C GLY A 824 -1.53 -8.17 -7.70
N LEU A 825 -2.04 -8.55 -6.53
CA LEU A 825 -1.36 -9.41 -5.56
C LEU A 825 -1.19 -10.84 -6.10
N ALA A 826 -2.18 -11.37 -6.82
CA ALA A 826 -2.10 -12.68 -7.46
C ALA A 826 -1.02 -12.70 -8.54
N ALA A 827 -0.92 -11.63 -9.31
CA ALA A 827 0.15 -11.46 -10.29
C ALA A 827 1.53 -11.36 -9.63
N LEU A 828 1.65 -10.56 -8.57
CA LEU A 828 2.89 -10.46 -7.79
C LEU A 828 3.27 -11.80 -7.18
N TRP A 829 2.31 -12.56 -6.67
CA TRP A 829 2.51 -13.90 -6.14
C TRP A 829 3.01 -14.87 -7.21
N CYS A 830 2.43 -14.86 -8.41
CA CYS A 830 2.94 -15.62 -9.54
C CYS A 830 4.37 -15.24 -9.89
N LEU A 831 4.70 -13.93 -9.92
CA LEU A 831 6.07 -13.47 -10.17
C LEU A 831 7.06 -13.92 -9.10
N LEU A 832 6.68 -13.86 -7.82
CA LEU A 832 7.48 -14.34 -6.70
C LEU A 832 7.71 -15.85 -6.79
N LEU A 833 6.68 -16.61 -7.14
CA LEU A 833 6.79 -18.06 -7.35
C LEU A 833 7.72 -18.39 -8.51
N ILE A 834 7.57 -17.72 -9.65
CA ILE A 834 8.47 -17.88 -10.79
C ILE A 834 9.90 -17.54 -10.37
N GLY A 835 10.11 -16.43 -9.66
CA GLY A 835 11.43 -16.04 -9.14
C GLY A 835 12.04 -17.07 -8.19
N PHE A 836 11.23 -17.67 -7.31
CA PHE A 836 11.68 -18.72 -6.40
C PHE A 836 12.05 -20.01 -7.12
N VAL A 837 11.23 -20.44 -8.10
CA VAL A 837 11.53 -21.62 -8.93
C VAL A 837 12.80 -21.39 -9.75
N VAL A 838 12.97 -20.22 -10.37
CA VAL A 838 14.20 -19.84 -11.09
C VAL A 838 15.41 -19.87 -10.15
N THR A 839 15.26 -19.39 -8.91
CA THR A 839 16.35 -19.38 -7.91
C THR A 839 16.72 -20.79 -7.46
N LEU A 840 15.73 -21.66 -7.19
CA LEU A 840 15.95 -23.05 -6.85
C LEU A 840 16.72 -23.78 -7.96
N GLU A 841 16.32 -23.56 -9.21
CA GLU A 841 16.99 -24.19 -10.35
C GLU A 841 18.40 -23.62 -10.58
N TYR A 842 18.59 -22.31 -10.37
CA TYR A 842 19.91 -21.69 -10.40
C TYR A 842 20.85 -22.29 -9.32
N ILE A 843 20.36 -22.55 -8.11
CA ILE A 843 21.16 -23.18 -7.05
C ILE A 843 21.52 -24.61 -7.44
N ARG A 844 20.55 -25.40 -7.92
CA ARG A 844 20.78 -26.77 -8.41
C ARG A 844 21.89 -26.80 -9.44
N GLN A 845 21.79 -25.91 -10.42
CA GLN A 845 22.77 -25.77 -11.47
C GLN A 845 24.16 -25.38 -10.94
N SER A 846 24.23 -24.44 -9.99
CA SER A 846 25.53 -24.02 -9.44
C SER A 846 26.31 -25.18 -8.83
N ILE A 847 25.59 -26.16 -8.27
CA ILE A 847 26.18 -27.37 -7.69
C ILE A 847 26.61 -28.35 -8.79
N GLU A 848 25.79 -28.57 -9.82
CA GLU A 848 26.14 -29.43 -10.96
C GLU A 848 27.39 -28.90 -11.70
N GLN A 849 27.51 -27.58 -11.89
CA GLN A 849 28.70 -26.98 -12.49
C GLN A 849 29.95 -27.09 -11.61
N ALA A 850 29.80 -26.96 -10.29
CA ALA A 850 30.91 -27.17 -9.37
C ALA A 850 31.37 -28.63 -9.36
N ALA A 851 30.46 -29.59 -9.57
CA ALA A 851 30.77 -31.01 -9.66
C ALA A 851 31.56 -31.32 -10.95
N GLU A 852 31.13 -30.79 -12.10
CA GLU A 852 31.88 -30.91 -13.36
C GLU A 852 33.30 -30.37 -13.23
N VAL A 853 33.49 -29.20 -12.59
CA VAL A 853 34.82 -28.61 -12.36
C VAL A 853 35.69 -29.49 -11.46
N GLY A 854 35.09 -30.17 -10.47
CA GLY A 854 35.81 -31.10 -9.60
C GLY A 854 36.26 -32.39 -10.30
N GLU A 855 35.59 -32.80 -11.38
CA GLU A 855 35.91 -34.01 -12.15
C GLU A 855 36.90 -33.75 -13.31
N MET A 856 37.20 -32.48 -13.62
CA MET A 856 38.12 -32.14 -14.71
C MET A 856 39.58 -32.47 -14.35
N PRO A 857 40.36 -33.03 -15.29
CA PRO A 857 41.79 -33.24 -15.09
C PRO A 857 42.56 -31.91 -14.98
N ASP A 858 43.61 -31.88 -14.15
CA ASP A 858 44.42 -30.68 -13.86
C ASP A 858 44.90 -29.90 -15.09
N ALA A 859 45.24 -30.61 -16.17
CA ALA A 859 45.67 -29.99 -17.43
C ALA A 859 44.56 -29.14 -18.07
N GLU A 860 43.31 -29.58 -17.92
CA GLU A 860 42.13 -28.92 -18.46
C GLU A 860 41.68 -27.76 -17.56
N LEU A 861 41.79 -27.90 -16.23
CA LEU A 861 41.59 -26.81 -15.27
C LEU A 861 42.57 -25.64 -15.48
N ARG A 862 43.86 -25.94 -15.69
CA ARG A 862 44.89 -24.93 -16.01
C ARG A 862 44.62 -24.25 -17.36
N ARG A 863 44.14 -25.00 -18.36
CA ARG A 863 43.72 -24.44 -19.66
C ARG A 863 42.52 -23.51 -19.50
N ALA A 864 41.51 -23.91 -18.74
CA ALA A 864 40.34 -23.07 -18.43
C ALA A 864 40.74 -21.77 -17.71
N LEU A 865 41.65 -21.84 -16.72
CA LEU A 865 42.16 -20.68 -16.01
C LEU A 865 42.98 -19.73 -16.92
N SER A 866 43.76 -20.28 -17.86
CA SER A 866 44.56 -19.49 -18.81
C SER A 866 43.72 -18.72 -19.83
N VAL A 867 42.63 -19.34 -20.32
CA VAL A 867 41.64 -18.70 -21.19
C VAL A 867 40.93 -17.57 -20.46
N GLU A 868 40.67 -17.75 -19.16
CA GLU A 868 40.01 -16.75 -18.32
C GLU A 868 40.91 -15.54 -18.00
N ASN A 869 42.20 -15.77 -17.72
CA ASN A 869 43.17 -14.69 -17.50
C ASN A 869 43.49 -13.88 -18.77
N SER A 870 43.47 -14.53 -19.93
CA SER A 870 43.67 -13.86 -21.23
C SER A 870 42.55 -12.85 -21.53
N GLY A 871 41.31 -13.14 -21.12
CA GLY A 871 40.18 -12.22 -21.23
C GLY A 871 40.21 -11.03 -20.25
N LYS A 872 40.97 -11.10 -19.15
CA LYS A 872 41.21 -9.96 -18.24
C LYS A 872 42.28 -9.00 -18.77
N GLY A 873 43.31 -9.50 -19.45
CA GLY A 873 44.35 -8.68 -20.08
C GLY A 873 43.79 -7.75 -21.17
N GLU A 874 42.77 -8.18 -21.89
CA GLU A 874 42.12 -7.37 -22.95
C GLU A 874 41.20 -6.27 -22.41
N LEU A 875 40.63 -6.43 -21.21
CA LEU A 875 39.81 -5.39 -20.57
C LEU A 875 40.64 -4.18 -20.14
N LEU A 876 41.86 -4.41 -19.65
CA LEU A 876 42.80 -3.35 -19.29
C LEU A 876 43.39 -2.67 -20.53
N ALA A 877 43.65 -3.44 -21.61
CA ALA A 877 44.11 -2.88 -22.88
C ALA A 877 43.03 -2.07 -23.61
N GLY A 878 41.76 -2.51 -23.58
CA GLY A 878 40.63 -1.80 -24.17
C GLY A 878 40.26 -0.52 -23.42
N ALA A 879 40.33 -0.53 -22.08
CA ALA A 879 40.15 0.68 -21.26
C ALA A 879 41.31 1.68 -21.43
N ALA A 880 42.55 1.19 -21.60
CA ALA A 880 43.69 2.06 -21.93
C ALA A 880 43.57 2.65 -23.35
N ALA A 881 43.05 1.89 -24.32
CA ALA A 881 42.81 2.37 -25.68
C ALA A 881 41.67 3.40 -25.76
N SER A 882 40.61 3.28 -24.96
CA SER A 882 39.52 4.28 -24.90
C SER A 882 39.96 5.57 -24.21
N VAL A 883 40.84 5.50 -23.21
CA VAL A 883 41.48 6.68 -22.59
C VAL A 883 42.49 7.34 -23.54
N GLY A 884 43.23 6.55 -24.33
CA GLY A 884 44.11 7.04 -25.40
C GLY A 884 43.34 7.71 -26.56
N ALA A 885 42.17 7.18 -26.92
CA ALA A 885 41.30 7.76 -27.94
C ALA A 885 40.67 9.09 -27.46
N ALA A 886 40.24 9.18 -26.20
CA ALA A 886 39.72 10.41 -25.61
C ALA A 886 40.77 11.53 -25.50
N THR A 887 42.04 11.17 -25.24
CA THR A 887 43.16 12.13 -25.26
C THR A 887 43.52 12.56 -26.68
N SER A 888 43.41 11.68 -27.68
CA SER A 888 43.60 12.06 -29.10
C SER A 888 42.46 12.91 -29.68
N ALA A 889 41.22 12.75 -29.20
CA ALA A 889 40.07 13.56 -29.60
C ALA A 889 40.11 14.97 -28.96
N SER A 890 40.65 15.09 -27.73
CA SER A 890 40.93 16.39 -27.10
C SER A 890 42.06 17.15 -27.81
N ALA A 891 43.07 16.43 -28.32
CA ALA A 891 44.17 17.02 -29.10
C ALA A 891 43.76 17.49 -30.52
N ALA A 892 42.64 17.01 -31.07
CA ALA A 892 42.15 17.39 -32.39
C ALA A 892 41.20 18.60 -32.38
N ALA A 893 40.79 19.09 -31.21
CA ALA A 893 39.86 20.22 -31.07
C ALA A 893 40.53 21.55 -30.63
N GLY A 894 41.85 21.58 -30.48
CA GLY A 894 42.58 22.76 -29.99
C GLY A 894 43.62 23.25 -30.99
N GLY A 895 43.21 24.11 -31.92
CA GLY A 895 44.13 24.89 -32.74
C GLY A 895 43.63 26.32 -32.89
N VAL A 896 44.28 27.26 -32.18
CA VAL A 896 44.82 28.54 -32.69
C VAL A 896 45.38 29.41 -31.52
N SER A 897 46.67 29.74 -31.66
CA SER A 897 47.47 30.90 -31.18
C SER A 897 47.54 31.22 -29.67
N ALA A 898 48.63 30.92 -28.96
CA ALA A 898 49.98 31.55 -28.94
C ALA A 898 50.10 32.79 -28.03
N ALA A 899 50.79 32.65 -26.88
CA ALA A 899 51.98 33.42 -26.46
C ALA A 899 52.44 33.03 -25.04
N ASP A 900 53.73 33.28 -24.79
CA ASP A 900 54.66 32.71 -23.81
C ASP A 900 54.62 33.40 -22.41
N PRO A 901 55.49 33.12 -21.41
CA PRO A 901 55.06 32.78 -20.06
C PRO A 901 55.64 33.68 -18.95
N SER A 902 55.01 33.72 -17.79
CA SER A 902 55.69 34.12 -16.56
C SER A 902 54.92 33.56 -15.38
N GLY A 903 55.54 32.62 -14.67
CA GLY A 903 54.98 32.03 -13.45
C GLY A 903 55.06 32.99 -12.25
N PRO A 904 55.19 32.46 -11.02
CA PRO A 904 54.51 31.29 -10.50
C PRO A 904 53.94 31.55 -9.08
N VAL A 905 53.43 30.49 -8.44
CA VAL A 905 53.47 30.25 -6.98
C VAL A 905 52.31 30.80 -6.11
N THR A 906 51.61 29.82 -5.52
CA THR A 906 51.05 29.72 -4.15
C THR A 906 49.81 30.48 -3.68
N ALA A 907 48.81 29.65 -3.37
CA ALA A 907 48.37 29.28 -2.02
C ALA A 907 47.57 30.28 -1.15
N ARG A 908 46.45 29.72 -0.71
CA ARG A 908 45.92 29.69 0.67
C ARG A 908 45.24 30.94 1.23
N THR A 909 43.94 30.73 1.43
CA THR A 909 43.16 30.92 2.67
C THR A 909 42.78 32.32 3.14
N ALA A 910 41.46 32.44 3.29
CA ALA A 910 40.73 32.95 4.45
C ALA A 910 40.52 34.47 4.59
N ALA A 911 39.25 34.81 4.39
CA ALA A 911 38.36 35.44 5.37
C ALA A 911 38.22 36.98 5.41
N LEU A 912 36.95 37.33 5.68
CA LEU A 912 36.38 38.48 6.40
C LEU A 912 35.74 39.63 5.59
N ASP A 913 34.47 39.81 5.98
CA ASP A 913 33.66 41.03 6.17
C ASP A 913 32.82 41.65 5.04
N HIS A 914 31.51 41.57 5.32
CA HIS A 914 30.29 42.28 4.90
C HIS A 914 30.42 43.83 4.76
N PRO A 915 29.41 44.60 4.25
CA PRO A 915 27.95 44.33 4.22
C PRO A 915 27.14 44.85 2.98
N ASP A 916 25.81 44.68 3.09
CA ASP A 916 24.69 45.38 2.43
C ASP A 916 24.29 45.00 0.98
N ALA A 917 23.03 44.83 0.59
CA ALA A 917 21.74 44.69 1.28
C ALA A 917 20.66 44.32 0.23
N VAL A 918 19.57 43.71 0.72
CA VAL A 918 18.18 43.77 0.23
C VAL A 918 17.66 42.73 -0.79
N ASP A 919 16.73 41.94 -0.23
CA ASP A 919 15.56 41.21 -0.73
C ASP A 919 15.73 40.09 -1.78
N GLY A 920 15.43 38.82 -1.52
CA GLY A 920 14.62 38.22 -0.45
C GLY A 920 13.30 37.66 -1.01
N MET A 921 13.34 36.46 -1.60
CA MET A 921 12.49 35.34 -1.18
C MET A 921 12.98 34.03 -1.84
N PRO A 922 12.96 32.88 -1.14
CA PRO A 922 13.76 31.72 -1.49
C PRO A 922 12.98 30.58 -2.16
N ALA A 923 13.74 29.74 -2.86
CA ALA A 923 13.42 28.35 -3.17
C ALA A 923 13.51 27.49 -1.88
N ASP A 924 12.66 26.47 -1.74
CA ASP A 924 12.95 25.01 -1.88
C ASP A 924 12.37 24.34 -0.59
N PRO A 925 12.14 23.01 -0.44
CA PRO A 925 12.21 21.89 -1.38
C PRO A 925 10.99 20.93 -1.31
N ALA A 926 11.08 19.90 -2.15
CA ALA A 926 10.28 18.69 -2.20
C ALA A 926 9.89 18.06 -0.83
N GLN A 927 8.66 17.53 -0.75
CA GLN A 927 8.36 16.12 -0.49
C GLN A 927 6.84 15.91 -0.44
N VAL A 928 6.29 15.19 -1.43
CA VAL A 928 4.90 14.71 -1.38
C VAL A 928 4.92 13.21 -1.60
N ALA A 929 4.65 12.47 -0.53
CA ALA A 929 3.92 11.21 -0.58
C ALA A 929 3.33 10.95 0.81
N GLY A 930 2.00 10.97 0.89
CA GLY A 930 1.29 10.45 2.06
C GLY A 930 -0.05 11.14 2.32
N THR A 931 -1.06 10.86 1.50
CA THR A 931 -2.45 10.92 1.99
C THR A 931 -3.26 9.73 1.51
N THR A 932 -3.83 9.11 2.52
CA THR A 932 -4.84 8.07 2.60
C THR A 932 -6.18 8.56 2.09
N ALA A 933 -6.92 7.65 1.47
CA ALA A 933 -8.32 7.81 1.10
C ALA A 933 -9.23 7.70 2.33
N ASP A 934 -10.23 8.56 2.35
CA ASP A 934 -11.42 8.52 3.19
C ASP A 934 -12.53 7.77 2.41
N PRO A 935 -13.29 6.84 3.01
CA PRO A 935 -14.49 6.26 2.44
C PRO A 935 -15.72 7.03 2.90
N ASP A 936 -16.69 7.26 2.01
CA ASP A 936 -18.13 7.32 2.31
C ASP A 936 -18.84 7.70 1.00
N ASP A 937 -19.62 6.76 0.44
CA ASP A 937 -20.98 7.08 0.02
C ASP A 937 -21.81 5.79 -0.08
N ASP A 938 -22.89 5.78 0.68
CA ASP A 938 -23.86 4.71 0.86
C ASP A 938 -24.90 4.75 -0.27
N THR A 939 -25.18 3.60 -0.90
CA THR A 939 -26.50 3.38 -1.51
C THR A 939 -27.01 1.98 -1.21
N VAL A 940 -28.25 1.97 -0.75
CA VAL A 940 -28.98 0.88 -0.09
C VAL A 940 -29.74 0.04 -1.13
N VAL A 941 -29.49 -1.29 -1.07
CA VAL A 941 -30.37 -2.45 -1.29
C VAL A 941 -31.00 -2.71 -2.67
N PHE A 942 -30.60 -3.84 -3.28
CA PHE A 942 -31.50 -4.75 -4.01
C PHE A 942 -31.05 -6.20 -3.76
N ASP A 943 -31.72 -6.84 -2.80
CA ASP A 943 -31.66 -8.28 -2.53
C ASP A 943 -32.95 -8.87 -3.11
N GLU A 944 -32.84 -9.62 -4.21
CA GLU A 944 -33.81 -10.58 -4.79
C GLU A 944 -33.60 -10.67 -6.30
N LEU A 945 -32.69 -11.54 -6.74
CA LEU A 945 -32.69 -12.17 -8.06
C LEU A 945 -31.72 -13.36 -7.95
N PHE A 946 -32.12 -14.52 -8.48
CA PHE A 946 -31.42 -15.81 -8.48
C PHE A 946 -31.71 -16.76 -7.30
N ALA A 947 -32.97 -17.14 -7.13
CA ALA A 947 -33.29 -18.51 -6.70
C ALA A 947 -33.23 -19.43 -7.93
N GLU A 948 -32.46 -20.51 -7.80
CA GLU A 948 -32.17 -21.50 -8.85
C GLU A 948 -33.39 -22.33 -9.22
N ASP A 949 -33.60 -22.51 -10.53
CA ASP A 949 -34.51 -23.49 -11.09
C ASP A 949 -33.70 -24.77 -11.38
N ALA A 950 -33.86 -25.79 -10.53
CA ALA A 950 -33.35 -27.14 -10.79
C ALA A 950 -34.40 -28.18 -10.37
N ALA A 951 -35.13 -28.65 -11.37
CA ALA A 951 -36.08 -29.74 -11.29
C ALA A 951 -35.41 -31.04 -10.81
N GLN A 952 -35.99 -31.66 -9.76
CA GLN A 952 -36.06 -33.12 -9.61
C GLN A 952 -37.14 -33.52 -8.59
N VAL A 953 -38.20 -34.15 -9.10
CA VAL A 953 -39.23 -34.90 -8.35
C VAL A 953 -38.78 -36.38 -8.35
N PRO A 954 -38.84 -37.11 -7.22
CA PRO A 954 -40.02 -37.95 -6.96
C PRO A 954 -40.47 -38.09 -5.48
N ASP A 955 -41.80 -38.19 -5.34
CA ASP A 955 -42.63 -38.94 -4.38
C ASP A 955 -42.19 -39.12 -2.91
N MET A 956 -43.05 -38.67 -1.98
CA MET A 956 -43.87 -39.57 -1.12
C MET A 956 -44.80 -38.81 -0.16
N ASP A 957 -46.08 -39.18 -0.24
CA ASP A 957 -47.11 -39.36 0.81
C ASP A 957 -47.45 -38.26 1.86
N ALA A 958 -48.67 -37.75 1.68
CA ALA A 958 -49.82 -37.84 2.60
C ALA A 958 -49.86 -37.15 3.99
N SER A 959 -51.05 -36.57 4.22
CA SER A 959 -51.76 -36.40 5.51
C SER A 959 -51.29 -35.23 6.41
N ALA A 960 -52.13 -34.40 7.01
CA ALA A 960 -53.58 -34.17 7.00
C ALA A 960 -53.86 -32.92 7.88
N ALA A 961 -54.98 -32.25 7.60
CA ALA A 961 -55.91 -31.61 8.55
C ALA A 961 -55.46 -30.43 9.47
N HIS A 962 -56.01 -29.25 9.16
CA HIS A 962 -56.77 -28.27 9.99
C HIS A 962 -57.17 -28.64 11.45
N PRO A 963 -57.75 -27.73 12.29
CA PRO A 963 -58.15 -26.30 12.11
C PRO A 963 -57.71 -25.38 13.30
N ALA A 964 -57.67 -24.05 13.20
CA ALA A 964 -58.73 -23.01 13.35
C ALA A 964 -59.45 -22.94 14.73
N GLU A 965 -59.41 -21.75 15.35
CA GLU A 965 -60.44 -21.05 16.18
C GLU A 965 -59.76 -19.79 16.80
N ASP A 966 -60.12 -18.57 16.40
CA ASP A 966 -61.23 -17.71 16.88
C ASP A 966 -61.06 -17.20 18.32
N ASP A 967 -60.85 -15.88 18.51
CA ASP A 967 -61.89 -14.98 19.05
C ASP A 967 -61.44 -13.50 19.22
N ALA A 968 -62.25 -12.63 18.60
CA ALA A 968 -62.79 -11.31 18.97
C ALA A 968 -62.09 -10.40 20.03
N ALA A 969 -61.74 -9.15 19.67
CA ALA A 969 -62.54 -7.89 19.86
C ALA A 969 -62.54 -7.39 21.32
N GLU A 970 -62.21 -6.13 21.65
CA GLU A 970 -62.95 -4.90 21.34
C GLU A 970 -62.10 -3.66 21.70
N ALA A 971 -62.40 -2.56 21.00
CA ALA A 971 -61.83 -1.23 21.18
C ALA A 971 -62.54 -0.43 22.28
N THR A 972 -61.88 0.58 22.87
CA THR A 972 -62.33 2.01 22.90
C THR A 972 -61.44 2.90 23.79
N THR A 973 -60.96 4.02 23.21
CA THR A 973 -60.91 5.45 23.69
C THR A 973 -60.69 5.74 25.19
N GLU A 974 -60.00 6.79 25.68
CA GLU A 974 -59.66 8.14 25.20
C GLU A 974 -58.78 8.81 26.30
N THR A 975 -57.96 9.82 25.94
CA THR A 975 -57.57 11.07 26.68
C THR A 975 -57.60 11.13 28.23
N ALA A 976 -56.72 11.79 28.99
CA ALA A 976 -55.70 12.81 28.79
C ALA A 976 -54.92 13.00 30.12
N ALA A 977 -53.77 13.70 30.03
CA ALA A 977 -53.19 14.64 31.01
C ALA A 977 -53.10 14.27 32.51
N GLU A 978 -51.87 14.24 33.05
CA GLU A 978 -51.57 14.96 34.30
C GLU A 978 -50.06 15.21 34.47
N SER A 979 -49.72 16.49 34.58
CA SER A 979 -48.49 17.09 35.09
C SER A 979 -48.47 17.06 36.62
N ILE A 980 -47.32 16.84 37.27
CA ILE A 980 -47.08 17.33 38.64
C ILE A 980 -45.66 17.92 38.78
N ASP A 981 -45.67 19.13 39.34
CA ASP A 981 -44.64 20.13 39.56
C ASP A 981 -43.67 19.87 40.74
N ALA A 982 -42.74 20.81 40.85
CA ALA A 982 -41.58 20.97 41.73
C ALA A 982 -41.84 21.51 43.16
N GLU A 983 -40.73 21.65 43.91
CA GLU A 983 -40.46 22.46 45.14
C GLU A 983 -40.98 21.94 46.51
N SER A 984 -40.32 22.07 47.67
CA SER A 984 -39.18 22.87 48.20
C SER A 984 -38.78 22.35 49.61
N GLY A 985 -37.62 22.75 50.16
CA GLY A 985 -37.36 22.67 51.61
C GLY A 985 -35.89 22.77 52.09
N HIS A 986 -35.45 23.98 52.46
CA HIS A 986 -34.17 24.30 53.14
C HIS A 986 -34.21 23.98 54.66
N PRO A 987 -33.06 23.86 55.37
CA PRO A 987 -32.44 25.04 56.01
C PRO A 987 -30.88 25.03 56.15
N GLU A 988 -30.32 26.23 56.34
CA GLU A 988 -28.93 26.59 56.71
C GLU A 988 -28.70 26.55 58.25
N PRO A 989 -27.47 26.68 58.86
CA PRO A 989 -26.65 27.94 58.84
C PRO A 989 -25.09 27.82 58.90
N GLY A 990 -24.38 28.92 58.51
CA GLY A 990 -22.91 29.14 58.36
C GLY A 990 -22.02 29.23 59.65
N PRO A 991 -20.96 30.09 59.80
CA PRO A 991 -20.41 31.17 58.93
C PRO A 991 -18.84 31.43 58.93
N ALA A 992 -18.35 32.19 57.90
CA ALA A 992 -17.43 33.38 57.90
C ALA A 992 -15.95 33.34 58.45
N PRO A 993 -15.14 34.46 58.44
CA PRO A 993 -14.48 35.15 57.30
C PRO A 993 -13.01 35.66 57.58
N ASP A 994 -12.47 36.42 56.60
CA ASP A 994 -11.21 37.23 56.50
C ASP A 994 -10.60 37.92 57.75
N PRO A 995 -9.35 38.43 57.63
CA PRO A 995 -9.14 39.89 57.73
C PRO A 995 -8.09 40.53 56.80
N ALA A 996 -8.15 41.86 56.79
CA ALA A 996 -7.64 42.87 55.86
C ALA A 996 -6.22 43.44 56.10
N THR A 997 -5.73 44.23 55.12
CA THR A 997 -4.98 45.53 55.13
C THR A 997 -4.19 45.64 53.79
N GLY A 998 -4.09 46.71 52.98
CA GLY A 998 -4.44 48.13 53.04
C GLY A 998 -3.19 48.99 52.69
N THR A 999 -3.09 49.59 51.49
CA THR A 999 -2.60 50.98 51.18
C THR A 999 -2.28 51.26 49.69
N ASP A 1000 -2.60 52.49 49.28
CA ASP A 1000 -2.60 53.20 47.97
C ASP A 1000 -1.26 53.42 47.23
N THR A 1001 -1.31 53.57 45.89
CA THR A 1001 -1.02 54.86 45.16
C THR A 1001 -1.24 54.80 43.63
N ASP A 1002 -2.30 55.48 43.19
CA ASP A 1002 -2.55 56.34 42.00
C ASP A 1002 -1.53 56.52 40.83
N LYS A 1003 -1.98 56.35 39.56
CA LYS A 1003 -2.03 57.39 38.48
C LYS A 1003 -2.50 56.92 37.07
N THR A 1004 -3.69 57.41 36.64
CA THR A 1004 -4.11 58.05 35.34
C THR A 1004 -3.66 57.46 33.97
N HIS A 1005 -4.46 57.27 32.89
CA HIS A 1005 -5.63 57.96 32.27
C HIS A 1005 -6.45 56.93 31.44
N GLU A 1006 -7.80 56.90 31.40
CA GLU A 1006 -8.78 57.81 30.72
C GLU A 1006 -8.73 57.66 29.17
N LYS A 1007 -9.77 57.41 28.34
CA LYS A 1007 -11.24 57.61 28.43
C LYS A 1007 -11.99 56.99 27.22
N GLU A 1008 -13.28 56.68 27.47
CA GLU A 1008 -14.51 56.94 26.67
C GLU A 1008 -14.68 56.46 25.21
N ASP A 1009 -15.60 55.50 25.05
CA ASP A 1009 -17.00 55.66 24.61
C ASP A 1009 -17.39 56.40 23.32
N GLU A 1010 -18.35 55.76 22.64
CA GLU A 1010 -19.22 56.15 21.52
C GLU A 1010 -18.59 56.32 20.12
N LYS A 1011 -18.52 55.20 19.39
CA LYS A 1011 -19.47 54.94 18.28
C LYS A 1011 -19.56 53.47 17.90
#